data_AF-K0SGZ7-F1
#
_entry.id   AF-K0SGZ7-F1
#
_cell.length_a   1.000
_cell.length_b   1.000
_cell.length_c   1.000
_cell.angle_alpha   90.00
_cell.angle_beta   90.00
_cell.angle_gamma   90.00
#
_symmetry.space_group_name_H-M   'P 1'
#
loop_
_entity.id
_entity.type
_entity.pdbx_description
1 polymer ?
#
loop_
_entity_poly.entity_id
_entity_poly.type
_entity_poly.pdbx_seq_one_letter_code
_entity_poly.pdbx_strand_id
1 'polypeptide(L)'
;MLARAAGSGGAVVGRDDARSSFDTLSLAASCFDAVAGMARGGDGGASDRLPDLLDEAFDAVSSLPDAASLLGRPRQDEDGDGGPQPQTGTQQPWQRLVVDCLQRAEAFVGDALAGEGSDAAARLAMQQRFVPALTRLCYKHGKLFVELKDYSSAISALRLALSSTSSCLGDLRRAIREEGRGGSRRNQSRVLHNLENELVVLSTEAFYLLSAAYRETSDRAKASKCLDKIEEYMNEQQSKDDELYAGVMDRTESEVTFVFSETGATASSAIDGPHRQDKADIRNRASAAHESAKRRNIHQKATLAFARIQLANHSSAEEVPSSDNEATIDTNLAVLVDLWLANPSGSTATLALLPPGEEDKVFSLALYAIRTVYVRRNLSDTSDGGGASTDAYKYLLDKLPQNHFNRNVVLLDRLGASIAAVYDARRGEDERAARGLDRDTLRRSKDFMAVVKTFFEKSAEAQTTLFAEPSRAMVARLLGESKMHLSRAVSLYHSEGAHGLCSEYSTLLVSLLDLQSTISGLALPLQEAETLKGNVLAILANSLTLCDKRSDGSNTARRAWEKAKNVDTLVALFHTQLRHNSKDALLTFDAALGELLASQPSESTSGEVLAAFPRLSNACVENEENGGGLILLGIQERWIDFAVRSKALSSALEERTTGDDDPTSVGLFQLAIAYLDNLERVISETETKDTSAISRSLDALGRVVDGVLKVLVQVRNTDQPTKKSAGRKKKNPSAAQEKAADYALIWDDDVVKRLIGDRKECLHMAELIWNISHQLLGLSASPDCESDARGVAADLFAAGHDFCILSDEEPGKALSKSYLDFDIKNVPSRQTKPSFGKSRPSGDGATDRIPCDISSECMLISVATAVDYASSKTSDSSNVDVGVQLLLCRSLYRLACAQEELELNCEDTSQREENHKLIALLTLRCLVGVGDDHECAETLNGGGLSDALCGLHTAEISSGGKSFLTLKNVYLLSLVAAERGRSMRQSAACLRRLCAKMMAQASLFVLDFCEGKPESLASLQLRAIKSAGSIDEVFEVLEEVSKAIEKKGGDDENFYTPQEMDALTVEAHNNSVRLDRLGNYNEAVKFSEYARGFVQYCGKEVITCHKTAIENCFKAVTDKANERASWVVVP
;
A
#
# COMPACT_ATOMS: atom_id res chain seq x y z
N MET A 1 8.43 32.68 -28.13
CA MET A 1 7.67 31.70 -28.95
C MET A 1 8.30 30.30 -28.97
N LEU A 2 9.56 30.10 -28.56
CA LEU A 2 10.14 28.77 -28.29
C LEU A 2 9.87 28.22 -26.86
N ALA A 3 9.35 29.04 -25.94
CA ALA A 3 9.11 28.67 -24.54
C ALA A 3 7.65 28.25 -24.22
N ARG A 4 6.76 28.17 -25.22
CA ARG A 4 5.31 27.90 -25.01
C ARG A 4 4.89 26.47 -25.37
N ALA A 5 5.83 25.58 -25.70
CA ALA A 5 5.58 24.19 -26.05
C ALA A 5 5.40 23.24 -24.85
N ALA A 6 5.40 23.77 -23.62
CA ALA A 6 5.19 22.98 -22.40
C ALA A 6 4.08 23.63 -21.56
N GLY A 7 2.81 23.31 -21.86
CA GLY A 7 1.70 23.66 -20.98
C GLY A 7 0.31 23.70 -21.64
N SER A 8 -0.54 22.81 -21.13
CA SER A 8 -2.02 22.83 -21.08
C SER A 8 -2.82 22.10 -22.17
N GLY A 9 -3.76 21.27 -21.67
CA GLY A 9 -5.09 21.10 -22.27
C GLY A 9 -5.40 19.73 -22.86
N GLY A 10 -5.75 18.76 -22.02
CA GLY A 10 -6.42 17.55 -22.48
C GLY A 10 -7.86 17.86 -22.90
N ALA A 11 -8.23 17.44 -24.11
CA ALA A 11 -9.61 17.24 -24.52
C ALA A 11 -9.73 15.81 -25.07
N VAL A 12 -10.57 15.01 -24.42
CA VAL A 12 -10.95 13.66 -24.81
C VAL A 12 -12.01 13.77 -25.90
N VAL A 13 -11.73 13.37 -27.14
CA VAL A 13 -12.73 13.23 -28.22
C VAL A 13 -12.35 12.04 -29.13
N GLY A 14 -13.37 11.30 -29.61
CA GLY A 14 -13.32 9.91 -30.08
C GLY A 14 -12.76 9.61 -31.48
N ARG A 15 -12.64 8.31 -31.78
CA ARG A 15 -11.91 7.67 -32.91
C ARG A 15 -12.50 7.84 -34.32
N ASP A 16 -13.65 8.49 -34.50
CA ASP A 16 -14.36 8.53 -35.80
C ASP A 16 -13.85 9.62 -36.78
N ASP A 17 -12.99 10.55 -36.34
CA ASP A 17 -12.60 11.73 -37.11
C ASP A 17 -11.40 11.55 -38.08
N ALA A 18 -10.63 10.46 -37.95
CA ALA A 18 -9.41 10.27 -38.76
C ALA A 18 -9.71 9.98 -40.25
N ARG A 19 -10.83 9.33 -40.54
CA ARG A 19 -11.22 8.94 -41.90
C ARG A 19 -11.84 10.10 -42.68
N SER A 20 -12.67 10.92 -42.02
CA SER A 20 -13.24 12.14 -42.62
C SER A 20 -12.14 13.14 -42.99
N SER A 21 -11.08 13.22 -42.19
CA SER A 21 -9.91 14.04 -42.44
C SER A 21 -9.13 13.59 -43.69
N PHE A 22 -8.98 12.27 -43.89
CA PHE A 22 -8.34 11.70 -45.09
C PHE A 22 -9.19 11.91 -46.37
N ASP A 23 -10.51 11.78 -46.25
CA ASP A 23 -11.42 12.01 -47.37
C ASP A 23 -11.43 13.50 -47.78
N THR A 24 -11.35 14.41 -46.80
CA THR A 24 -11.22 15.86 -47.04
C THR A 24 -9.92 16.20 -47.75
N LEU A 25 -8.80 15.56 -47.39
CA LEU A 25 -7.51 15.69 -48.06
C LEU A 25 -7.56 15.24 -49.53
N SER A 26 -8.19 14.09 -49.78
CA SER A 26 -8.33 13.53 -51.13
C SER A 26 -9.26 14.38 -52.01
N LEU A 27 -10.31 14.95 -51.41
CA LEU A 27 -11.23 15.87 -52.07
C LEU A 27 -10.53 17.18 -52.47
N ALA A 28 -9.78 17.81 -51.55
CA ALA A 28 -9.03 19.02 -51.84
C ALA A 28 -8.00 18.81 -52.96
N ALA A 29 -7.28 17.68 -52.96
CA ALA A 29 -6.35 17.31 -54.02
C ALA A 29 -7.05 17.17 -55.39
N SER A 30 -8.22 16.53 -55.40
CA SER A 30 -9.03 16.36 -56.62
C SER A 30 -9.58 17.69 -57.14
N CYS A 31 -9.92 18.63 -56.24
CA CYS A 31 -10.33 19.98 -56.61
C CYS A 31 -9.20 20.75 -57.30
N PHE A 32 -7.96 20.69 -56.80
CA PHE A 32 -6.82 21.33 -57.47
C PHE A 32 -6.54 20.72 -58.86
N ASP A 33 -6.65 19.40 -59.02
CA ASP A 33 -6.46 18.74 -60.32
C ASP A 33 -7.56 19.13 -61.33
N ALA A 34 -8.81 19.24 -60.87
CA ALA A 34 -9.93 19.70 -61.69
C ALA A 34 -9.80 21.17 -62.09
N VAL A 35 -9.38 22.04 -61.17
CA VAL A 35 -9.18 23.48 -61.41
C VAL A 35 -7.98 23.72 -62.34
N ALA A 36 -6.88 22.97 -62.18
CA ALA A 36 -5.74 23.00 -63.10
C ALA A 36 -6.13 22.53 -64.52
N GLY A 37 -6.99 21.51 -64.63
CA GLY A 37 -7.56 21.05 -65.89
C GLY A 37 -8.41 22.11 -66.58
N MET A 38 -9.25 22.83 -65.82
CA MET A 38 -10.07 23.94 -66.34
C MET A 38 -9.21 25.13 -66.79
N ALA A 39 -8.18 25.49 -66.04
CA ALA A 39 -7.26 26.59 -66.40
C ALA A 39 -6.49 26.32 -67.71
N ARG A 40 -6.16 25.05 -67.99
CA ARG A 40 -5.50 24.63 -69.25
C ARG A 40 -6.48 24.51 -70.43
N GLY A 41 -7.78 24.41 -70.17
CA GLY A 41 -8.84 24.15 -71.15
C GLY A 41 -9.30 25.37 -71.97
N GLY A 42 -8.89 26.59 -71.62
CA GLY A 42 -9.11 27.80 -72.44
C GLY A 42 -10.56 28.25 -72.61
N ASP A 43 -11.50 27.77 -71.78
CA ASP A 43 -12.91 28.13 -71.88
C ASP A 43 -13.24 29.34 -70.99
N GLY A 44 -13.55 30.48 -71.61
CA GLY A 44 -13.63 31.79 -70.94
C GLY A 44 -14.67 31.89 -69.81
N GLY A 45 -15.69 31.02 -69.80
CA GLY A 45 -16.69 30.95 -68.73
C GLY A 45 -16.22 30.25 -67.44
N ALA A 46 -15.15 29.46 -67.50
CA ALA A 46 -14.55 28.84 -66.32
C ALA A 46 -13.66 29.82 -65.54
N SER A 47 -13.13 30.85 -66.21
CA SER A 47 -12.27 31.87 -65.60
C SER A 47 -12.99 32.72 -64.54
N ASP A 48 -14.29 32.96 -64.69
CA ASP A 48 -15.07 33.80 -63.77
C ASP A 48 -15.44 33.09 -62.46
N ARG A 49 -15.45 31.74 -62.44
CA ARG A 49 -15.73 30.91 -61.24
C ARG A 49 -14.48 30.35 -60.58
N LEU A 50 -13.32 30.52 -61.22
CA LEU A 50 -12.02 30.06 -60.72
C LEU A 50 -11.67 30.62 -59.32
N PRO A 51 -11.92 31.91 -59.00
CA PRO A 51 -11.56 32.47 -57.70
C PRO A 51 -12.34 31.87 -56.53
N ASP A 52 -13.63 31.58 -56.71
CA ASP A 52 -14.50 31.04 -55.65
C ASP A 52 -14.13 29.57 -55.34
N LEU A 53 -13.85 28.78 -56.38
CA LEU A 53 -13.38 27.39 -56.23
C LEU A 53 -11.97 27.30 -55.61
N LEU A 54 -11.14 28.32 -55.85
CA LEU A 54 -9.81 28.41 -55.24
C LEU A 54 -9.90 28.77 -53.76
N ASP A 55 -10.78 29.69 -53.37
CA ASP A 55 -11.02 30.01 -51.96
C ASP A 55 -11.51 28.77 -51.19
N GLU A 56 -12.46 28.00 -51.73
CA GLU A 56 -12.93 26.75 -51.11
C GLU A 56 -11.80 25.71 -50.98
N ALA A 57 -10.92 25.59 -51.97
CA ALA A 57 -9.78 24.69 -51.94
C ALA A 57 -8.72 25.12 -50.91
N PHE A 58 -8.41 26.42 -50.82
CA PHE A 58 -7.49 26.95 -49.80
C PHE A 58 -8.08 26.86 -48.39
N ASP A 59 -9.38 27.09 -48.22
CA ASP A 59 -10.08 26.96 -46.95
C ASP A 59 -10.06 25.50 -46.47
N ALA A 60 -10.34 24.54 -47.35
CA ALA A 60 -10.25 23.11 -47.05
C ALA A 60 -8.84 22.72 -46.59
N VAL A 61 -7.79 23.17 -47.29
CA VAL A 61 -6.39 22.84 -46.94
C VAL A 61 -5.91 23.60 -45.69
N SER A 62 -6.50 24.76 -45.38
CA SER A 62 -6.19 25.56 -44.18
C SER A 62 -6.73 24.95 -42.87
N SER A 63 -7.80 24.15 -42.96
CA SER A 63 -8.43 23.42 -41.85
C SER A 63 -7.67 22.16 -41.41
N LEU A 64 -6.72 21.70 -42.24
CA LEU A 64 -5.96 20.46 -42.04
C LEU A 64 -5.07 20.39 -40.78
N PRO A 65 -4.44 21.47 -40.29
CA PRO A 65 -3.57 21.39 -39.12
C PRO A 65 -4.32 20.94 -37.85
N ASP A 66 -5.59 21.31 -37.73
CA ASP A 66 -6.43 20.92 -36.61
C ASP A 66 -6.81 19.42 -36.70
N ALA A 67 -7.06 18.93 -37.92
CA ALA A 67 -7.31 17.51 -38.21
C ALA A 67 -6.06 16.61 -38.09
N ALA A 68 -4.88 17.10 -38.49
CA ALA A 68 -3.61 16.37 -38.41
C ALA A 68 -3.11 16.19 -36.96
N SER A 69 -3.49 17.10 -36.05
CA SER A 69 -3.20 16.96 -34.62
C SER A 69 -3.81 15.68 -34.01
N LEU A 70 -4.90 15.16 -34.60
CA LEU A 70 -5.55 13.91 -34.20
C LEU A 70 -4.77 12.65 -34.62
N LEU A 71 -3.93 12.76 -35.67
CA LEU A 71 -3.11 11.67 -36.21
C LEU A 71 -1.70 11.61 -35.60
N GLY A 72 -1.25 12.69 -34.97
CA GLY A 72 0.15 12.93 -34.60
C GLY A 72 0.58 12.53 -33.18
N ARG A 73 -0.29 11.97 -32.32
CA ARG A 73 0.16 11.44 -31.03
C ARG A 73 0.78 10.05 -31.23
N PRO A 74 2.11 9.87 -31.07
CA PRO A 74 2.67 8.54 -30.98
C PRO A 74 2.11 7.85 -29.72
N ARG A 75 1.77 6.56 -29.83
CA ARG A 75 1.54 5.70 -28.67
C ARG A 75 2.81 5.75 -27.81
N GLN A 76 2.73 6.32 -26.61
CA GLN A 76 3.68 6.04 -25.54
C GLN A 76 3.12 4.86 -24.76
N ASP A 77 3.77 3.72 -24.96
CA ASP A 77 3.98 2.60 -24.03
C ASP A 77 2.77 2.05 -23.24
N GLU A 78 2.28 0.90 -23.70
CA GLU A 78 2.04 -0.23 -22.79
C GLU A 78 3.00 -1.34 -23.24
N ASP A 79 4.05 -1.54 -22.46
CA ASP A 79 4.86 -2.75 -22.47
C ASP A 79 3.99 -3.93 -22.03
N GLY A 80 3.89 -4.97 -22.85
CA GLY A 80 3.34 -6.25 -22.40
C GLY A 80 2.57 -7.03 -23.46
N ASP A 81 3.29 -7.97 -24.05
CA ASP A 81 2.80 -9.27 -24.52
C ASP A 81 2.54 -9.49 -26.02
N GLY A 82 3.08 -10.61 -26.47
CA GLY A 82 3.29 -10.97 -27.86
C GLY A 82 2.04 -11.50 -28.54
N GLY A 83 1.82 -11.03 -29.77
CA GLY A 83 0.89 -11.65 -30.71
C GLY A 83 1.23 -11.25 -32.14
N PRO A 84 1.28 -12.18 -33.11
CA PRO A 84 1.54 -11.84 -34.50
C PRO A 84 0.24 -11.43 -35.24
N GLN A 85 0.42 -10.54 -36.23
CA GLN A 85 -0.44 -10.19 -37.39
C GLN A 85 -1.47 -9.04 -37.29
N PRO A 86 -1.88 -8.42 -38.43
CA PRO A 86 -1.55 -8.72 -39.84
C PRO A 86 -0.99 -7.55 -40.67
N GLN A 87 -0.20 -7.92 -41.68
CA GLN A 87 0.15 -7.07 -42.83
C GLN A 87 -1.07 -6.90 -43.76
N THR A 88 -1.62 -5.69 -43.87
CA THR A 88 -2.43 -5.29 -45.04
C THR A 88 -2.32 -3.78 -45.29
N GLY A 89 -1.86 -3.41 -46.48
CA GLY A 89 -2.08 -2.09 -47.08
C GLY A 89 -1.03 -1.04 -46.73
N THR A 90 -0.22 -0.68 -47.73
CA THR A 90 0.62 0.53 -47.76
C THR A 90 -0.22 1.79 -47.52
N GLN A 91 -0.47 2.16 -46.26
CA GLN A 91 -0.87 3.51 -45.91
C GLN A 91 0.33 4.41 -46.20
N GLN A 92 0.23 5.26 -47.22
CA GLN A 92 1.18 6.37 -47.34
C GLN A 92 1.06 7.21 -46.06
N PRO A 93 2.18 7.56 -45.40
CA PRO A 93 2.14 8.45 -44.25
C PRO A 93 1.48 9.75 -44.69
N TRP A 94 0.39 10.15 -44.02
CA TRP A 94 -0.44 11.31 -44.35
C TRP A 94 0.39 12.60 -44.54
N GLN A 95 1.56 12.68 -43.91
CA GLN A 95 2.55 13.74 -44.07
C GLN A 95 3.01 13.91 -45.53
N ARG A 96 3.25 12.81 -46.25
CA ARG A 96 3.60 12.85 -47.68
C ARG A 96 2.45 13.39 -48.52
N LEU A 97 1.23 12.98 -48.21
CA LEU A 97 0.04 13.43 -48.92
C LEU A 97 -0.15 14.95 -48.77
N VAL A 98 0.05 15.49 -47.56
CA VAL A 98 0.01 16.94 -47.31
C VAL A 98 1.11 17.67 -48.10
N VAL A 99 2.34 17.18 -48.08
CA VAL A 99 3.45 17.80 -48.83
C VAL A 99 3.18 17.77 -50.34
N ASP A 100 2.68 16.66 -50.88
CA ASP A 100 2.31 16.55 -52.30
C ASP A 100 1.20 17.54 -52.67
N CYS A 101 0.19 17.73 -51.81
CA CYS A 101 -0.86 18.72 -52.01
C CYS A 101 -0.31 20.16 -52.03
N LEU A 102 0.62 20.49 -51.13
CA LEU A 102 1.26 21.81 -51.11
C LEU A 102 2.08 22.06 -52.38
N GLN A 103 2.80 21.05 -52.88
CA GLN A 103 3.55 21.14 -54.13
C GLN A 103 2.63 21.36 -55.34
N ARG A 104 1.47 20.68 -55.38
CA ARG A 104 0.47 20.90 -56.44
C ARG A 104 -0.11 22.32 -56.40
N ALA A 105 -0.41 22.81 -55.19
CA ALA A 105 -0.89 24.18 -55.02
C ALA A 105 0.16 25.22 -55.45
N GLU A 106 1.44 24.99 -55.14
CA GLU A 106 2.55 25.83 -55.63
C GLU A 106 2.66 25.81 -57.16
N ALA A 107 2.66 24.62 -57.77
CA ALA A 107 2.75 24.48 -59.23
C ALA A 107 1.57 25.17 -59.93
N PHE A 108 0.35 25.05 -59.40
CA PHE A 108 -0.82 25.73 -59.94
C PHE A 108 -0.69 27.26 -59.87
N VAL A 109 -0.27 27.80 -58.71
CA VAL A 109 -0.05 29.24 -58.55
C VAL A 109 1.06 29.71 -59.51
N GLY A 110 2.11 28.93 -59.70
CA GLY A 110 3.17 29.20 -60.69
C GLY A 110 2.65 29.24 -62.13
N ASP A 111 1.91 28.21 -62.56
CA ASP A 111 1.32 28.10 -63.90
C ASP A 111 0.34 29.26 -64.18
N ALA A 112 -0.50 29.61 -63.21
CA ALA A 112 -1.48 30.69 -63.32
C ALA A 112 -0.82 32.08 -63.44
N LEU A 113 0.38 32.26 -62.88
CA LEU A 113 1.17 33.49 -62.98
C LEU A 113 2.01 33.58 -64.27
N ALA A 114 2.35 32.43 -64.88
CA ALA A 114 3.18 32.34 -66.08
C ALA A 114 2.40 32.54 -67.40
N GLY A 115 1.06 32.54 -67.38
CA GLY A 115 0.23 32.69 -68.58
C GLY A 115 0.49 33.99 -69.36
N GLU A 116 1.04 33.88 -70.57
CA GLU A 116 1.51 34.99 -71.42
C GLU A 116 0.39 35.94 -71.95
N GLY A 117 -0.89 35.66 -71.68
CA GLY A 117 -2.03 36.45 -72.17
C GLY A 117 -2.77 37.32 -71.14
N SER A 118 -2.38 37.32 -69.87
CA SER A 118 -3.14 37.98 -68.79
C SER A 118 -2.74 39.45 -68.57
N ASP A 119 -3.72 40.35 -68.45
CA ASP A 119 -3.54 41.77 -68.11
C ASP A 119 -2.64 41.91 -66.86
N ALA A 120 -1.70 42.85 -66.87
CA ALA A 120 -0.74 43.04 -65.77
C ALA A 120 -1.45 43.30 -64.43
N ALA A 121 -2.64 43.91 -64.47
CA ALA A 121 -3.49 44.12 -63.30
C ALA A 121 -4.09 42.81 -62.76
N ALA A 122 -4.49 41.88 -63.63
CA ALA A 122 -5.04 40.59 -63.23
C ALA A 122 -3.97 39.66 -62.63
N ARG A 123 -2.75 39.68 -63.18
CA ARG A 123 -1.59 39.01 -62.59
C ARG A 123 -1.25 39.55 -61.21
N LEU A 124 -1.22 40.88 -61.04
CA LEU A 124 -0.98 41.49 -59.73
C LEU A 124 -2.06 41.13 -58.71
N ALA A 125 -3.34 41.11 -59.11
CA ALA A 125 -4.45 40.72 -58.24
C ALA A 125 -4.38 39.24 -57.80
N MET A 126 -3.99 38.35 -58.72
CA MET A 126 -3.74 36.93 -58.42
C MET A 126 -2.54 36.75 -57.48
N GLN A 127 -1.44 37.50 -57.69
CA GLN A 127 -0.28 37.50 -56.79
C GLN A 127 -0.63 38.00 -55.39
N GLN A 128 -1.44 39.06 -55.28
CA GLN A 128 -1.85 39.64 -53.99
C GLN A 128 -2.76 38.71 -53.18
N ARG A 129 -3.53 37.84 -53.84
CA ARG A 129 -4.50 36.95 -53.16
C ARG A 129 -3.91 35.58 -52.82
N PHE A 130 -3.34 34.88 -53.81
CA PHE A 130 -3.05 33.44 -53.67
C PHE A 130 -1.66 33.13 -53.14
N VAL A 131 -0.65 33.96 -53.43
CA VAL A 131 0.73 33.69 -52.96
C VAL A 131 0.88 33.86 -51.44
N PRO A 132 0.31 34.89 -50.79
CA PRO A 132 0.32 34.99 -49.33
C PRO A 132 -0.49 33.89 -48.65
N ALA A 133 -1.59 33.44 -49.28
CA ALA A 133 -2.41 32.33 -48.77
C ALA A 133 -1.62 31.01 -48.80
N LEU A 134 -0.99 30.69 -49.93
CA LEU A 134 -0.11 29.53 -50.09
C LEU A 134 1.07 29.58 -49.11
N THR A 135 1.70 30.74 -48.96
CA THR A 135 2.81 30.92 -48.03
C THR A 135 2.38 30.63 -46.58
N ARG A 136 1.27 31.23 -46.13
CA ARG A 136 0.73 31.00 -44.78
C ARG A 136 0.39 29.54 -44.55
N LEU A 137 -0.15 28.88 -45.56
CA LEU A 137 -0.51 27.48 -45.53
C LEU A 137 0.72 26.57 -45.41
N CYS A 138 1.72 26.74 -46.29
CA CYS A 138 2.98 26.01 -46.25
C CYS A 138 3.72 26.23 -44.92
N TYR A 139 3.72 27.46 -44.40
CA TYR A 139 4.30 27.78 -43.09
C TYR A 139 3.55 27.09 -41.94
N LYS A 140 2.21 27.13 -41.92
CA LYS A 140 1.38 26.50 -40.87
C LYS A 140 1.64 24.99 -40.79
N HIS A 141 1.70 24.32 -41.95
CA HIS A 141 2.03 22.89 -42.04
C HIS A 141 3.49 22.59 -41.68
N GLY A 142 4.42 23.39 -42.18
CA GLY A 142 5.84 23.27 -41.84
C GLY A 142 6.09 23.38 -40.33
N LYS A 143 5.44 24.34 -39.66
CA LYS A 143 5.49 24.50 -38.21
C LYS A 143 4.95 23.27 -37.47
N LEU A 144 3.80 22.75 -37.89
CA LEU A 144 3.20 21.56 -37.27
C LEU A 144 4.09 20.32 -37.44
N PHE A 145 4.73 20.13 -38.60
CA PHE A 145 5.68 19.03 -38.79
C PHE A 145 6.91 19.15 -37.88
N VAL A 146 7.40 20.37 -37.60
CA VAL A 146 8.46 20.58 -36.59
C VAL A 146 8.00 20.19 -35.20
N GLU A 147 6.76 20.54 -34.81
CA GLU A 147 6.18 20.16 -33.51
C GLU A 147 6.01 18.64 -33.37
N LEU A 148 5.69 17.95 -34.47
CA LEU A 148 5.61 16.48 -34.55
C LEU A 148 6.97 15.78 -34.73
N LYS A 149 8.08 16.52 -34.79
CA LYS A 149 9.44 16.02 -35.06
C LYS A 149 9.62 15.31 -36.42
N ASP A 150 8.73 15.53 -37.40
CA ASP A 150 8.96 15.09 -38.79
C ASP A 150 9.71 16.19 -39.55
N TYR A 151 11.02 16.24 -39.32
CA TYR A 151 11.88 17.27 -39.91
C TYR A 151 11.96 17.18 -41.43
N SER A 152 11.75 16.00 -42.03
CA SER A 152 11.83 15.81 -43.48
C SER A 152 10.67 16.48 -44.23
N SER A 153 9.44 16.29 -43.73
CA SER A 153 8.23 16.92 -44.24
C SER A 153 8.21 18.41 -43.89
N ALA A 154 8.70 18.79 -42.71
CA ALA A 154 8.89 20.18 -42.31
C ALA A 154 9.81 20.95 -43.27
N ILE A 155 10.99 20.40 -43.57
CA ILE A 155 11.94 21.01 -44.51
C ILE A 155 11.30 21.21 -45.88
N SER A 156 10.53 20.22 -46.35
CA SER A 156 9.86 20.29 -47.65
C SER A 156 8.79 21.40 -47.66
N ALA A 157 7.89 21.43 -46.69
CA ALA A 157 6.84 22.45 -46.59
C ALA A 157 7.40 23.87 -46.39
N LEU A 158 8.43 24.04 -45.56
CA LEU A 158 9.05 25.34 -45.31
C LEU A 158 9.84 25.85 -46.52
N ARG A 159 10.45 24.97 -47.33
CA ARG A 159 11.07 25.36 -48.60
C ARG A 159 10.04 25.86 -49.61
N LEU A 160 8.88 25.22 -49.68
CA LEU A 160 7.76 25.66 -50.55
C LEU A 160 7.22 27.03 -50.11
N ALA A 161 7.18 27.29 -48.81
CA ALA A 161 6.84 28.62 -48.31
C ALA A 161 7.87 29.67 -48.79
N LEU A 162 9.17 29.37 -48.67
CA LEU A 162 10.25 30.29 -49.04
C LEU A 162 10.42 30.50 -50.55
N SER A 163 10.20 29.48 -51.37
CA SER A 163 10.18 29.64 -52.85
C SER A 163 9.05 30.58 -53.25
N SER A 164 7.85 30.35 -52.72
CA SER A 164 6.65 31.16 -52.95
C SER A 164 6.87 32.62 -52.53
N THR A 165 7.44 32.87 -51.35
CA THR A 165 7.72 34.25 -50.91
C THR A 165 8.81 34.93 -51.73
N SER A 166 9.89 34.22 -52.09
CA SER A 166 11.02 34.82 -52.82
C SER A 166 10.61 35.32 -54.21
N SER A 167 9.80 34.53 -54.93
CA SER A 167 9.26 34.93 -56.24
C SER A 167 8.34 36.15 -56.10
N CYS A 168 7.43 36.13 -55.12
CA CYS A 168 6.48 37.20 -54.90
C CYS A 168 7.14 38.51 -54.45
N LEU A 169 8.12 38.45 -53.54
CA LEU A 169 8.85 39.62 -53.07
C LEU A 169 9.63 40.29 -54.20
N GLY A 170 10.20 39.50 -55.13
CA GLY A 170 10.90 40.03 -56.31
C GLY A 170 9.99 40.86 -57.22
N ASP A 171 8.78 40.36 -57.50
CA ASP A 171 7.79 41.03 -58.33
C ASP A 171 7.15 42.22 -57.63
N LEU A 172 6.82 42.07 -56.35
CA LEU A 172 6.26 43.13 -55.51
C LEU A 172 7.23 44.31 -55.38
N ARG A 173 8.52 44.05 -55.12
CA ARG A 173 9.57 45.08 -55.08
C ARG A 173 9.79 45.74 -56.44
N ARG A 174 9.48 45.07 -57.56
CA ARG A 174 9.50 45.67 -58.89
C ARG A 174 8.28 46.59 -59.09
N ALA A 175 7.08 46.12 -58.75
CA ALA A 175 5.85 46.88 -58.82
C ALA A 175 5.89 48.15 -57.96
N ILE A 176 6.40 48.06 -56.72
CA ILE A 176 6.57 49.22 -55.82
C ILE A 176 7.51 50.27 -56.44
N ARG A 177 8.60 49.84 -57.12
CA ARG A 177 9.54 50.75 -57.79
C ARG A 177 8.95 51.41 -59.03
N GLU A 178 8.11 50.70 -59.78
CA GLU A 178 7.46 51.19 -60.99
C GLU A 178 6.29 52.15 -60.69
N GLU A 179 5.54 51.91 -59.60
CA GLU A 179 4.41 52.77 -59.18
C GLU A 179 4.83 54.16 -58.64
N GLY A 180 6.08 54.33 -58.20
CA GLY A 180 6.60 55.60 -57.66
C GLY A 180 6.59 56.79 -58.64
N ARG A 181 6.20 56.60 -59.91
CA ARG A 181 6.20 57.63 -60.96
C ARG A 181 4.81 58.20 -61.32
N GLY A 182 3.71 57.73 -60.73
CA GLY A 182 2.34 58.17 -61.09
C GLY A 182 1.49 58.64 -59.90
N GLY A 183 1.04 59.90 -59.92
CA GLY A 183 0.43 60.60 -58.78
C GLY A 183 -0.97 60.17 -58.30
N SER A 184 -1.58 59.10 -58.83
CA SER A 184 -3.00 58.76 -58.56
C SER A 184 -3.24 57.43 -57.81
N ARG A 185 -2.21 56.79 -57.21
CA ARG A 185 -2.32 55.43 -56.64
C ARG A 185 -1.75 55.24 -55.21
N ARG A 186 -1.94 56.20 -54.30
CA ARG A 186 -1.44 56.07 -52.90
C ARG A 186 -1.98 54.84 -52.14
N ASN A 187 -3.23 54.44 -52.39
CA ASN A 187 -3.84 53.28 -51.71
C ASN A 187 -3.24 51.94 -52.15
N GLN A 188 -2.88 51.80 -53.43
CA GLN A 188 -2.28 50.57 -53.98
C GLN A 188 -0.87 50.35 -53.45
N SER A 189 -0.06 51.42 -53.38
CA SER A 189 1.29 51.39 -52.78
C SER A 189 1.28 50.98 -51.30
N ARG A 190 0.29 51.43 -50.51
CA ARG A 190 0.14 51.03 -49.10
C ARG A 190 -0.19 49.55 -48.93
N VAL A 191 -1.05 48.99 -49.79
CA VAL A 191 -1.39 47.56 -49.78
C VAL A 191 -0.17 46.72 -50.17
N LEU A 192 0.59 47.15 -51.20
CA LEU A 192 1.82 46.48 -51.60
C LEU A 192 2.87 46.48 -50.48
N HIS A 193 3.08 47.61 -49.78
CA HIS A 193 4.01 47.63 -48.65
C HIS A 193 3.56 46.78 -47.45
N ASN A 194 2.26 46.72 -47.14
CA ASN A 194 1.76 45.83 -46.10
C ASN A 194 2.00 44.36 -46.46
N LEU A 195 1.80 43.99 -47.73
CA LEU A 195 2.06 42.64 -48.22
C LEU A 195 3.55 42.30 -48.21
N GLU A 196 4.42 43.24 -48.55
CA GLU A 196 5.88 43.08 -48.43
C GLU A 196 6.25 42.73 -46.98
N ASN A 197 5.73 43.50 -46.02
CA ASN A 197 6.01 43.30 -44.60
C ASN A 197 5.52 41.94 -44.09
N GLU A 198 4.32 41.49 -44.49
CA GLU A 198 3.78 40.19 -44.11
C GLU A 198 4.65 39.04 -44.64
N LEU A 199 5.04 39.08 -45.92
CA LEU A 199 5.85 38.04 -46.56
C LEU A 199 7.28 37.99 -45.98
N VAL A 200 7.86 39.14 -45.60
CA VAL A 200 9.16 39.20 -44.93
C VAL A 200 9.10 38.58 -43.53
N VAL A 201 8.03 38.84 -42.75
CA VAL A 201 7.82 38.21 -41.43
C VAL A 201 7.69 36.69 -41.56
N LEU A 202 6.82 36.22 -42.46
CA LEU A 202 6.64 34.78 -42.70
C LEU A 202 7.93 34.10 -43.17
N SER A 203 8.70 34.75 -44.03
CA SER A 203 9.99 34.22 -44.49
C SER A 203 10.99 34.12 -43.34
N THR A 204 11.03 35.13 -42.47
CA THR A 204 11.92 35.14 -41.29
C THR A 204 11.56 34.01 -40.33
N GLU A 205 10.28 33.82 -40.03
CA GLU A 205 9.81 32.72 -39.17
C GLU A 205 10.06 31.34 -39.80
N ALA A 206 9.84 31.20 -41.12
CA ALA A 206 10.13 29.98 -41.85
C ALA A 206 11.63 29.64 -41.83
N PHE A 207 12.52 30.63 -41.98
CA PHE A 207 13.97 30.41 -41.85
C PHE A 207 14.38 29.98 -40.44
N TYR A 208 13.74 30.50 -39.39
CA TYR A 208 14.00 30.05 -38.01
C TYR A 208 13.62 28.58 -37.82
N LEU A 209 12.41 28.19 -38.25
CA LEU A 209 11.95 26.79 -38.18
C LEU A 209 12.82 25.86 -39.04
N LEU A 210 13.22 26.32 -40.23
CA LEU A 210 14.07 25.56 -41.13
C LEU A 210 15.49 25.39 -40.54
N SER A 211 16.01 26.42 -39.87
CA SER A 211 17.29 26.31 -39.15
C SER A 211 17.23 25.28 -38.02
N ALA A 212 16.11 25.22 -37.28
CA ALA A 212 15.88 24.23 -36.24
C ALA A 212 15.79 22.82 -36.85
N ALA A 213 14.99 22.62 -37.90
CA ALA A 213 14.88 21.34 -38.58
C ALA A 213 16.23 20.85 -39.14
N TYR A 214 17.04 21.72 -39.76
CA TYR A 214 18.37 21.36 -40.23
C TYR A 214 19.32 20.98 -39.10
N ARG A 215 19.26 21.68 -37.96
CA ARG A 215 20.05 21.34 -36.77
C ARG A 215 19.73 19.93 -36.28
N GLU A 216 18.46 19.57 -36.16
CA GLU A 216 18.04 18.23 -35.71
C GLU A 216 18.43 17.13 -36.73
N THR A 217 18.44 17.46 -38.04
CA THR A 217 18.94 16.55 -39.10
C THR A 217 20.46 16.59 -39.31
N SER A 218 21.21 17.27 -38.44
CA SER A 218 22.67 17.42 -38.49
C SER A 218 23.24 18.11 -39.74
N ASP A 219 22.46 18.90 -40.48
CA ASP A 219 22.91 19.71 -41.63
C ASP A 219 23.27 21.14 -41.21
N ARG A 220 24.37 21.26 -40.47
CA ARG A 220 24.80 22.51 -39.84
C ARG A 220 25.10 23.64 -40.83
N ALA A 221 25.66 23.32 -42.00
CA ALA A 221 25.99 24.32 -43.02
C ALA A 221 24.73 24.98 -43.58
N LYS A 222 23.65 24.22 -43.78
CA LYS A 222 22.36 24.78 -44.23
C LYS A 222 21.65 25.54 -43.12
N ALA A 223 21.73 25.08 -41.87
CA ALA A 223 21.21 25.82 -40.72
C ALA A 223 21.87 27.19 -40.57
N SER A 224 23.21 27.26 -40.66
CA SER A 224 23.96 28.53 -40.61
C SER A 224 23.52 29.49 -41.72
N LYS A 225 23.41 29.01 -42.96
CA LYS A 225 22.93 29.82 -44.10
C LYS A 225 21.52 30.40 -43.87
N CYS A 226 20.65 29.67 -43.17
CA CYS A 226 19.32 30.18 -42.82
C CYS A 226 19.42 31.35 -41.84
N LEU A 227 20.28 31.24 -40.82
CA LEU A 227 20.51 32.31 -39.84
C LEU A 227 21.16 33.54 -40.47
N ASP A 228 22.10 33.36 -41.41
CA ASP A 228 22.73 34.47 -42.13
C ASP A 228 21.72 35.22 -43.01
N LYS A 229 20.77 34.49 -43.62
CA LYS A 229 19.65 35.11 -44.37
C LYS A 229 18.73 35.90 -43.47
N ILE A 230 18.45 35.43 -42.25
CA ILE A 230 17.67 36.18 -41.26
C ILE A 230 18.39 37.49 -40.88
N GLU A 231 19.70 37.43 -40.64
CA GLU A 231 20.49 38.62 -40.32
C GLU A 231 20.48 39.65 -41.46
N GLU A 232 20.58 39.20 -42.71
CA GLU A 232 20.44 40.04 -43.90
C GLU A 232 19.07 40.74 -43.94
N TYR A 233 17.97 40.00 -43.77
CA TYR A 233 16.62 40.58 -43.72
C TYR A 233 16.44 41.57 -42.57
N MET A 234 17.00 41.28 -41.40
CA MET A 234 16.92 42.17 -40.24
C MET A 234 17.70 43.47 -40.47
N ASN A 235 18.88 43.40 -41.09
CA ASN A 235 19.67 44.58 -41.43
C ASN A 235 19.00 45.42 -42.51
N GLU A 236 18.42 44.79 -43.54
CA GLU A 236 17.60 45.48 -44.55
C GLU A 236 16.41 46.20 -43.91
N GLN A 237 15.68 45.52 -43.02
CA GLN A 237 14.53 46.11 -42.35
C GLN A 237 14.93 47.26 -41.43
N GLN A 238 16.04 47.12 -40.71
CA GLN A 238 16.56 48.19 -39.86
C GLN A 238 16.95 49.43 -40.68
N SER A 239 17.67 49.25 -41.79
CA SER A 239 18.03 50.35 -42.69
C SER A 239 16.80 51.07 -43.22
N LYS A 240 15.76 50.32 -43.63
CA LYS A 240 14.48 50.89 -44.09
C LYS A 240 13.77 51.66 -42.97
N ASP A 241 13.71 51.12 -41.76
CA ASP A 241 13.06 51.79 -40.63
C ASP A 241 13.82 53.08 -40.24
N ASP A 242 15.16 53.07 -40.32
CA ASP A 242 16.02 54.23 -40.07
C ASP A 242 15.87 55.29 -41.18
N GLU A 243 15.84 54.88 -42.45
CA GLU A 243 15.58 55.76 -43.61
C GLU A 243 14.19 56.39 -43.57
N LEU A 244 13.16 55.61 -43.21
CA LEU A 244 11.79 56.10 -43.03
C LEU A 244 11.71 57.11 -41.90
N TYR A 245 12.36 56.83 -40.76
CA TYR A 245 12.42 57.76 -39.65
C TYR A 245 13.15 59.05 -40.04
N ALA A 246 14.35 58.95 -40.64
CA ALA A 246 15.11 60.11 -41.11
C ALA A 246 14.32 60.94 -42.13
N GLY A 247 13.66 60.28 -43.09
CA GLY A 247 12.84 60.95 -44.10
C GLY A 247 11.58 61.62 -43.53
N VAL A 248 10.96 61.06 -42.50
CA VAL A 248 9.85 61.71 -41.79
C VAL A 248 10.35 62.90 -40.98
N MET A 249 11.47 62.76 -40.27
CA MET A 249 12.06 63.83 -39.47
C MET A 249 12.49 65.01 -40.34
N ASP A 250 13.19 64.75 -41.45
CA ASP A 250 13.62 65.77 -42.44
C ASP A 250 12.42 66.51 -43.08
N ARG A 251 11.35 65.78 -43.43
CA ARG A 251 10.10 66.39 -43.95
C ARG A 251 9.37 67.23 -42.90
N THR A 252 9.39 66.83 -41.63
CA THR A 252 8.82 67.64 -40.54
C THR A 252 9.64 68.90 -40.24
N GLU A 253 10.95 68.85 -40.50
CA GLU A 253 11.90 69.97 -40.31
C GLU A 253 11.91 70.96 -41.49
N SER A 254 11.60 70.51 -42.70
CA SER A 254 11.46 71.40 -43.87
C SER A 254 10.22 72.32 -43.76
N GLU A 255 10.34 73.57 -44.23
CA GLU A 255 9.24 74.58 -44.28
C GLU A 255 8.16 74.28 -45.34
N VAL A 256 8.26 73.16 -46.07
CA VAL A 256 7.29 72.81 -47.12
C VAL A 256 5.94 72.48 -46.49
N THR A 257 4.92 73.23 -46.88
CA THR A 257 3.53 73.08 -46.42
C THR A 257 3.01 71.68 -46.76
N PHE A 258 2.65 70.91 -45.71
CA PHE A 258 1.92 69.65 -45.83
C PHE A 258 0.50 69.94 -46.35
N VAL A 259 0.28 69.84 -47.66
CA VAL A 259 -1.08 69.91 -48.24
C VAL A 259 -1.69 68.52 -48.21
N PHE A 260 -2.56 68.25 -47.22
CA PHE A 260 -3.54 67.17 -47.32
C PHE A 260 -4.65 67.63 -48.27
N SER A 261 -4.57 67.26 -49.55
CA SER A 261 -5.69 67.45 -50.47
C SER A 261 -6.64 66.25 -50.39
N GLU A 262 -7.58 66.30 -49.47
CA GLU A 262 -8.86 65.61 -49.64
C GLU A 262 -9.97 66.66 -49.57
N THR A 263 -10.74 66.72 -50.66
CA THR A 263 -11.92 67.55 -50.92
C THR A 263 -11.68 69.02 -51.32
N GLY A 264 -12.10 69.33 -52.56
CA GLY A 264 -12.26 70.70 -53.01
C GLY A 264 -13.51 71.32 -52.38
N ALA A 265 -13.33 72.43 -51.68
CA ALA A 265 -14.32 73.50 -51.56
C ALA A 265 -13.61 74.78 -51.11
N THR A 266 -14.00 75.88 -51.75
CA THR A 266 -13.57 77.26 -51.53
C THR A 266 -13.80 77.75 -50.09
N ALA A 267 -12.82 78.42 -49.48
CA ALA A 267 -12.95 79.75 -48.84
C ALA A 267 -11.70 80.12 -48.03
N SER A 268 -11.52 81.44 -47.91
CA SER A 268 -10.39 82.20 -47.37
C SER A 268 -10.30 82.21 -45.82
N SER A 269 -9.06 82.46 -45.36
CA SER A 269 -8.63 83.16 -44.13
C SER A 269 -8.19 82.36 -42.90
N ALA A 270 -6.94 82.67 -42.50
CA ALA A 270 -6.40 82.75 -41.14
C ALA A 270 -6.51 81.52 -40.22
N ILE A 271 -5.61 80.53 -40.36
CA ILE A 271 -5.26 79.65 -39.22
C ILE A 271 -3.78 79.20 -39.28
N ASP A 272 -2.90 79.90 -38.57
CA ASP A 272 -1.46 79.57 -38.43
C ASP A 272 -1.19 78.67 -37.19
N GLY A 273 -2.24 78.13 -36.56
CA GLY A 273 -2.22 77.38 -35.30
C GLY A 273 -2.22 75.83 -35.38
N PRO A 274 -3.04 75.16 -36.23
CA PRO A 274 -3.21 73.70 -36.19
C PRO A 274 -2.03 72.95 -36.83
N HIS A 275 -1.31 73.57 -37.76
CA HIS A 275 -0.18 72.92 -38.45
C HIS A 275 1.05 72.67 -37.54
N ARG A 276 1.19 73.36 -36.41
CA ARG A 276 2.30 73.10 -35.45
C ARG A 276 2.00 71.91 -34.54
N GLN A 277 0.75 71.74 -34.11
CA GLN A 277 0.31 70.61 -33.28
C GLN A 277 0.41 69.31 -34.09
N ASP A 278 -0.02 69.33 -35.36
CA ASP A 278 0.06 68.16 -36.26
C ASP A 278 1.50 67.74 -36.54
N LYS A 279 2.43 68.68 -36.69
CA LYS A 279 3.88 68.38 -36.85
C LYS A 279 4.47 67.73 -35.58
N ALA A 280 4.11 68.23 -34.40
CA ALA A 280 4.55 67.65 -33.13
C ALA A 280 3.98 66.25 -32.92
N ASP A 281 2.71 66.03 -33.26
CA ASP A 281 2.05 64.72 -33.16
C ASP A 281 2.62 63.71 -34.16
N ILE A 282 2.92 64.13 -35.40
CA ILE A 282 3.59 63.28 -36.39
C ILE A 282 5.00 62.91 -35.91
N ARG A 283 5.76 63.86 -35.36
CA ARG A 283 7.09 63.61 -34.79
C ARG A 283 7.01 62.62 -33.62
N ASN A 284 6.09 62.83 -32.69
CA ASN A 284 5.88 61.94 -31.55
C ASN A 284 5.48 60.52 -31.99
N ARG A 285 4.59 60.39 -32.99
CA ARG A 285 4.22 59.08 -33.57
C ARG A 285 5.39 58.43 -34.29
N ALA A 286 6.19 59.19 -35.04
CA ALA A 286 7.36 58.68 -35.74
C ALA A 286 8.44 58.20 -34.75
N SER A 287 8.71 58.97 -33.69
CA SER A 287 9.64 58.57 -32.63
C SER A 287 9.12 57.35 -31.85
N ALA A 288 7.83 57.27 -31.53
CA ALA A 288 7.23 56.09 -30.89
C ALA A 288 7.29 54.85 -31.79
N ALA A 289 7.05 55.00 -33.09
CA ALA A 289 7.16 53.91 -34.07
C ALA A 289 8.61 53.45 -34.24
N HIS A 290 9.57 54.37 -34.26
CA HIS A 290 11.00 54.08 -34.34
C HIS A 290 11.52 53.39 -33.06
N GLU A 291 11.07 53.82 -31.88
CA GLU A 291 11.36 53.11 -30.62
C GLU A 291 10.77 51.69 -30.62
N SER A 292 9.53 51.52 -31.10
CA SER A 292 8.91 50.20 -31.25
C SER A 292 9.68 49.31 -32.23
N ALA A 293 10.13 49.85 -33.36
CA ALA A 293 11.00 49.16 -34.32
C ALA A 293 12.33 48.74 -33.68
N LYS A 294 12.97 49.64 -32.91
CA LYS A 294 14.21 49.34 -32.17
C LYS A 294 14.01 48.23 -31.14
N ARG A 295 12.89 48.21 -30.40
CA ARG A 295 12.56 47.12 -29.46
C ARG A 295 12.35 45.78 -30.18
N ARG A 296 11.63 45.77 -31.30
CA ARG A 296 11.47 44.57 -32.14
C ARG A 296 12.82 44.06 -32.65
N ASN A 297 13.69 44.96 -33.10
CA ASN A 297 15.03 44.63 -33.57
C ASN A 297 15.90 44.01 -32.46
N ILE A 298 15.87 44.55 -31.24
CA ILE A 298 16.56 43.97 -30.07
C ILE A 298 16.07 42.53 -29.82
N HIS A 299 14.75 42.30 -29.85
CA HIS A 299 14.19 40.96 -29.65
C HIS A 299 14.60 39.97 -30.76
N GLN A 300 14.59 40.41 -32.01
CA GLN A 300 15.01 39.61 -33.15
C GLN A 300 16.51 39.29 -33.09
N LYS A 301 17.36 40.26 -32.73
CA LYS A 301 18.82 40.07 -32.55
C LYS A 301 19.11 39.08 -31.41
N ALA A 302 18.35 39.16 -30.33
CA ALA A 302 18.46 38.19 -29.24
C ALA A 302 18.04 36.79 -29.69
N THR A 303 16.96 36.67 -30.46
CA THR A 303 16.51 35.37 -30.99
C THR A 303 17.52 34.77 -31.96
N LEU A 304 18.14 35.59 -32.82
CA LEU A 304 19.21 35.18 -33.73
C LEU A 304 20.47 34.71 -32.97
N ALA A 305 20.94 35.51 -32.00
CA ALA A 305 22.08 35.15 -31.17
C ALA A 305 21.83 33.83 -30.40
N PHE A 306 20.63 33.66 -29.86
CA PHE A 306 20.20 32.43 -29.22
C PHE A 306 20.21 31.23 -30.18
N ALA A 307 19.66 31.38 -31.39
CA ALA A 307 19.66 30.32 -32.39
C ALA A 307 21.09 29.93 -32.83
N ARG A 308 22.00 30.92 -32.94
CA ARG A 308 23.43 30.70 -33.21
C ARG A 308 24.11 29.91 -32.09
N ILE A 309 23.82 30.22 -30.82
CA ILE A 309 24.32 29.45 -29.67
C ILE A 309 23.81 28.01 -29.75
N GLN A 310 22.51 27.81 -29.95
CA GLN A 310 21.93 26.46 -30.05
C GLN A 310 22.55 25.65 -31.20
N LEU A 311 22.80 26.28 -32.35
CA LEU A 311 23.46 25.63 -33.49
C LEU A 311 24.93 25.27 -33.18
N ALA A 312 25.65 26.16 -32.50
CA ALA A 312 27.05 25.92 -32.12
C ALA A 312 27.19 24.85 -31.02
N ASN A 313 26.18 24.74 -30.15
CA ASN A 313 26.12 23.79 -29.05
C ASN A 313 25.69 22.38 -29.49
N HIS A 314 25.11 22.24 -30.68
CA HIS A 314 24.64 20.97 -31.25
C HIS A 314 25.77 20.34 -32.11
N SER A 315 26.87 19.93 -31.47
CA SER A 315 27.74 18.86 -31.99
C SER A 315 27.07 17.51 -31.66
N SER A 316 27.29 16.46 -32.45
CA SER A 316 26.78 15.11 -32.15
C SER A 316 27.02 14.76 -30.68
N ALA A 317 26.08 14.03 -30.06
CA ALA A 317 25.95 13.83 -28.61
C ALA A 317 27.21 13.33 -27.84
N GLU A 318 28.31 13.04 -28.54
CA GLU A 318 29.58 12.55 -28.00
C GLU A 318 30.78 13.49 -28.25
N GLU A 319 30.64 14.59 -29.00
CA GLU A 319 31.77 15.49 -29.32
C GLU A 319 31.67 16.84 -28.61
N VAL A 320 32.69 17.17 -27.81
CA VAL A 320 32.92 18.52 -27.27
C VAL A 320 32.93 19.54 -28.43
N PRO A 321 32.24 20.68 -28.33
CA PRO A 321 32.26 21.70 -29.37
C PRO A 321 33.70 22.13 -29.69
N SER A 322 34.03 22.30 -30.97
CA SER A 322 35.34 22.83 -31.39
C SER A 322 35.61 24.20 -30.77
N SER A 323 36.89 24.60 -30.69
CA SER A 323 37.29 25.93 -30.16
C SER A 323 36.57 27.09 -30.85
N ASP A 324 36.32 26.96 -32.16
CA ASP A 324 35.63 27.97 -32.96
C ASP A 324 34.14 28.05 -32.59
N ASN A 325 33.53 26.92 -32.21
CA ASN A 325 32.15 26.89 -31.71
C ASN A 325 32.05 27.53 -30.33
N GLU A 326 33.02 27.28 -29.45
CA GLU A 326 33.08 27.93 -28.12
C GLU A 326 33.23 29.44 -28.25
N ALA A 327 34.13 29.92 -29.12
CA ALA A 327 34.27 31.35 -29.39
C ALA A 327 32.98 31.97 -29.94
N THR A 328 32.26 31.23 -30.79
CA THR A 328 30.94 31.64 -31.31
C THR A 328 29.90 31.71 -30.19
N ILE A 329 29.88 30.73 -29.29
CA ILE A 329 28.98 30.70 -28.12
C ILE A 329 29.26 31.91 -27.22
N ASP A 330 30.52 32.16 -26.84
CA ASP A 330 30.88 33.27 -25.95
C ASP A 330 30.53 34.64 -26.56
N THR A 331 30.80 34.81 -27.86
CA THR A 331 30.47 36.06 -28.57
C THR A 331 28.97 36.31 -28.57
N ASN A 332 28.15 35.30 -28.89
CA ASN A 332 26.70 35.44 -28.92
C ASN A 332 26.07 35.54 -27.52
N LEU A 333 26.68 34.92 -26.49
CA LEU A 333 26.28 35.10 -25.09
C LEU A 333 26.53 36.54 -24.65
N ALA A 334 27.69 37.12 -24.94
CA ALA A 334 27.98 38.52 -24.64
C ALA A 334 26.97 39.46 -25.32
N VAL A 335 26.67 39.21 -26.60
CA VAL A 335 25.64 39.96 -27.35
C VAL A 335 24.27 39.85 -26.67
N LEU A 336 23.85 38.66 -26.23
CA LEU A 336 22.58 38.48 -25.51
C LEU A 336 22.51 39.27 -24.21
N VAL A 337 23.57 39.24 -23.42
CA VAL A 337 23.66 39.98 -22.16
C VAL A 337 23.65 41.48 -22.40
N ASP A 338 24.38 41.96 -23.40
CA ASP A 338 24.44 43.38 -23.75
C ASP A 338 23.11 43.89 -24.33
N LEU A 339 22.43 43.10 -25.17
CA LEU A 339 21.09 43.42 -25.69
C LEU A 339 20.06 43.53 -24.57
N TRP A 340 20.17 42.68 -23.54
CA TRP A 340 19.30 42.77 -22.37
C TRP A 340 19.59 44.03 -21.55
N LEU A 341 20.86 44.32 -21.24
CA LEU A 341 21.23 45.50 -20.46
C LEU A 341 20.96 46.82 -21.19
N ALA A 342 21.01 46.83 -22.52
CA ALA A 342 20.69 47.99 -23.35
C ALA A 342 19.19 48.24 -23.49
N ASN A 343 18.31 47.33 -23.05
CA ASN A 343 16.87 47.47 -23.20
C ASN A 343 16.29 48.39 -22.10
N PRO A 344 15.79 49.60 -22.43
CA PRO A 344 15.39 50.59 -21.43
C PRO A 344 14.19 50.18 -20.57
N SER A 345 13.40 49.18 -20.97
CA SER A 345 12.35 48.58 -20.14
C SER A 345 12.88 47.74 -18.96
N GLY A 346 14.19 47.46 -18.90
CA GLY A 346 14.85 46.87 -17.72
C GLY A 346 15.08 47.87 -16.57
N SER A 347 14.89 49.17 -16.80
CA SER A 347 15.00 50.22 -15.79
C SER A 347 13.67 50.41 -15.04
N THR A 348 13.41 49.52 -14.07
CA THR A 348 12.68 49.70 -12.78
C THR A 348 11.34 50.46 -12.66
N ALA A 349 10.86 51.26 -13.61
CA ALA A 349 9.72 52.18 -13.39
C ALA A 349 8.45 51.87 -14.20
N THR A 350 8.46 50.92 -15.14
CA THR A 350 7.31 50.68 -16.05
C THR A 350 6.93 49.21 -16.23
N LEU A 351 7.23 48.37 -15.24
CA LEU A 351 6.74 46.98 -15.18
C LEU A 351 5.31 46.87 -14.62
N ALA A 352 4.73 47.95 -14.10
CA ALA A 352 3.41 47.92 -13.44
C ALA A 352 2.20 48.08 -14.38
N LEU A 353 2.40 48.33 -15.68
CA LEU A 353 1.32 48.71 -16.62
C LEU A 353 1.20 47.82 -17.87
N LEU A 354 1.97 46.74 -17.99
CA LEU A 354 1.88 45.80 -19.11
C LEU A 354 1.22 44.47 -18.69
N PRO A 355 0.43 43.84 -19.58
CA PRO A 355 -0.26 42.60 -19.26
C PRO A 355 0.72 41.44 -19.03
N PRO A 356 0.39 40.50 -18.13
CA PRO A 356 1.26 39.37 -17.78
C PRO A 356 1.45 38.45 -18.99
N GLY A 357 2.71 38.24 -19.41
CA GLY A 357 3.07 37.30 -20.48
C GLY A 357 4.02 37.83 -21.56
N GLU A 358 4.25 39.15 -21.64
CA GLU A 358 5.24 39.74 -22.55
C GLU A 358 6.54 40.20 -21.86
N GLU A 359 6.60 40.10 -20.53
CA GLU A 359 7.73 40.56 -19.72
C GLU A 359 9.02 39.79 -20.03
N ASP A 360 9.95 40.52 -20.65
CA ASP A 360 11.38 40.27 -20.84
C ASP A 360 11.77 38.93 -21.53
N LYS A 361 11.18 38.67 -22.71
CA LYS A 361 11.55 37.56 -23.61
C LYS A 361 13.07 37.49 -23.86
N VAL A 362 13.77 38.63 -23.88
CA VAL A 362 15.24 38.70 -24.07
C VAL A 362 15.97 38.16 -22.84
N PHE A 363 15.58 38.59 -21.63
CA PHE A 363 16.14 38.06 -20.38
C PHE A 363 15.94 36.55 -20.25
N SER A 364 14.75 36.05 -20.59
CA SER A 364 14.45 34.61 -20.56
C SER A 364 15.32 33.82 -21.56
N LEU A 365 15.52 34.35 -22.77
CA LEU A 365 16.42 33.76 -23.76
C LEU A 365 17.89 33.77 -23.29
N ALA A 366 18.34 34.87 -22.69
CA ALA A 366 19.68 34.99 -22.14
C ALA A 366 19.93 33.98 -21.01
N LEU A 367 19.03 33.91 -20.01
CA LEU A 367 19.14 32.92 -18.92
C LEU A 367 19.13 31.49 -19.44
N TYR A 368 18.24 31.15 -20.37
CA TYR A 368 18.18 29.81 -20.92
C TYR A 368 19.45 29.44 -21.71
N ALA A 369 20.00 30.39 -22.48
CA ALA A 369 21.28 30.22 -23.17
C ALA A 369 22.42 29.97 -22.19
N ILE A 370 22.53 30.83 -21.17
CA ILE A 370 23.55 30.72 -20.12
C ILE A 370 23.42 29.37 -19.41
N ARG A 371 22.22 28.97 -19.00
CA ARG A 371 21.96 27.70 -18.32
C ARG A 371 22.41 26.51 -19.16
N THR A 372 22.03 26.48 -20.44
CA THR A 372 22.35 25.37 -21.35
C THR A 372 23.86 25.22 -21.54
N VAL A 373 24.57 26.33 -21.72
CA VAL A 373 26.04 26.34 -21.86
C VAL A 373 26.72 26.01 -20.53
N TYR A 374 26.19 26.52 -19.42
CA TYR A 374 26.74 26.33 -18.08
C TYR A 374 26.72 24.87 -17.64
N VAL A 375 25.58 24.17 -17.82
CA VAL A 375 25.46 22.74 -17.50
C VAL A 375 26.47 21.91 -18.30
N ARG A 376 26.56 22.15 -19.62
CA ARG A 376 27.52 21.45 -20.48
C ARG A 376 28.96 21.69 -20.05
N ARG A 377 29.38 22.94 -19.84
CA ARG A 377 30.77 23.28 -19.50
C ARG A 377 31.19 22.68 -18.16
N ASN A 378 30.31 22.65 -17.18
CA ASN A 378 30.58 21.99 -15.90
C ASN A 378 30.75 20.47 -16.02
N LEU A 379 30.05 19.82 -16.96
CA LEU A 379 30.20 18.40 -17.24
C LEU A 379 31.49 18.08 -18.01
N SER A 380 32.02 19.03 -18.80
CA SER A 380 33.25 18.86 -19.58
C SER A 380 34.53 19.28 -18.83
N ASP A 381 34.48 20.28 -17.95
CA ASP A 381 35.65 20.81 -17.23
C ASP A 381 36.22 19.83 -16.18
N THR A 382 35.56 18.70 -15.91
CA THR A 382 36.04 17.66 -15.00
C THR A 382 37.03 16.69 -15.66
N SER A 383 37.16 16.67 -17.00
CA SER A 383 38.02 15.70 -17.71
C SER A 383 39.40 16.22 -18.10
N ASP A 384 39.61 17.53 -18.31
CA ASP A 384 40.94 18.07 -18.61
C ASP A 384 41.06 19.54 -18.20
N GLY A 385 41.96 19.82 -17.24
CA GLY A 385 42.24 21.18 -16.77
C GLY A 385 42.89 22.03 -17.86
N GLY A 386 42.13 22.89 -18.52
CA GLY A 386 42.72 23.84 -19.46
C GLY A 386 41.74 24.59 -20.34
N GLY A 387 41.14 25.65 -19.82
CA GLY A 387 40.47 26.66 -20.65
C GLY A 387 39.69 27.67 -19.81
N ALA A 388 40.17 28.91 -19.72
CA ALA A 388 39.43 29.99 -19.08
C ALA A 388 38.21 30.39 -19.95
N SER A 389 37.18 29.56 -19.98
CA SER A 389 35.87 29.96 -20.50
C SER A 389 35.27 30.97 -19.52
N THR A 390 34.72 32.07 -20.05
CA THR A 390 34.11 33.12 -19.23
C THR A 390 32.86 32.55 -18.55
N ASP A 391 32.82 32.55 -17.21
CA ASP A 391 31.62 32.22 -16.44
C ASP A 391 30.53 33.27 -16.77
N ALA A 392 29.65 32.93 -17.70
CA ALA A 392 28.62 33.84 -18.21
C ALA A 392 27.63 34.28 -17.11
N TYR A 393 27.39 33.44 -16.10
CA TYR A 393 26.66 33.85 -14.90
C TYR A 393 27.44 34.91 -14.12
N LYS A 394 28.75 34.74 -13.93
CA LYS A 394 29.60 35.74 -13.28
C LYS A 394 29.60 37.06 -14.04
N TYR A 395 29.76 37.04 -15.35
CA TYR A 395 29.69 38.24 -16.19
C TYR A 395 28.37 39.01 -16.01
N LEU A 396 27.25 38.28 -15.98
CA LEU A 396 25.93 38.88 -15.79
C LEU A 396 25.73 39.40 -14.36
N LEU A 397 26.21 38.67 -13.34
CA LEU A 397 26.16 39.09 -11.94
C LEU A 397 27.06 40.30 -11.67
N ASP A 398 28.20 40.44 -12.34
CA ASP A 398 29.11 41.58 -12.18
C ASP A 398 28.51 42.88 -12.74
N LYS A 399 27.66 42.77 -13.78
CA LYS A 399 26.94 43.92 -14.37
C LYS A 399 25.67 44.31 -13.62
N LEU A 400 25.17 43.48 -12.71
CA LEU A 400 23.96 43.77 -11.91
C LEU A 400 24.31 44.36 -10.54
N PRO A 401 23.69 45.50 -10.14
CA PRO A 401 23.81 46.00 -8.77
C PRO A 401 23.43 44.94 -7.73
N GLN A 402 24.11 44.93 -6.58
CA GLN A 402 23.85 43.94 -5.52
C GLN A 402 22.39 43.93 -5.04
N ASN A 403 21.72 45.08 -5.08
CA ASN A 403 20.33 45.24 -4.65
C ASN A 403 19.30 45.03 -5.78
N HIS A 404 19.73 44.64 -6.98
CA HIS A 404 18.85 44.49 -8.13
C HIS A 404 18.04 43.19 -8.03
N PHE A 405 16.71 43.24 -8.17
CA PHE A 405 15.84 42.05 -8.04
C PHE A 405 16.27 40.91 -8.96
N ASN A 406 16.53 41.20 -10.25
CA ASN A 406 16.96 40.18 -11.23
C ASN A 406 18.27 39.47 -10.83
N ARG A 407 19.09 40.04 -9.93
CA ARG A 407 20.27 39.35 -9.40
C ARG A 407 19.87 38.08 -8.64
N ASN A 408 18.78 38.12 -7.87
CA ASN A 408 18.27 36.95 -7.14
C ASN A 408 17.72 35.87 -8.08
N VAL A 409 17.04 36.29 -9.16
CA VAL A 409 16.56 35.37 -10.20
C VAL A 409 17.73 34.68 -10.90
N VAL A 410 18.79 35.41 -11.21
CA VAL A 410 20.01 34.87 -11.84
C VAL A 410 20.74 33.91 -10.91
N LEU A 411 20.83 34.22 -9.61
CA LEU A 411 21.42 33.33 -8.62
C LEU A 411 20.62 32.03 -8.47
N LEU A 412 19.29 32.12 -8.46
CA LEU A 412 18.40 30.95 -8.41
C LEU A 412 18.54 30.10 -9.68
N ASP A 413 18.57 30.73 -10.85
CA ASP A 413 18.78 30.06 -12.13
C ASP A 413 20.12 29.31 -12.17
N ARG A 414 21.20 29.96 -11.70
CA ARG A 414 22.53 29.35 -11.55
C ARG A 414 22.51 28.16 -10.58
N LEU A 415 21.77 28.27 -9.48
CA LEU A 415 21.60 27.16 -8.53
C LEU A 415 20.87 25.99 -9.20
N GLY A 416 19.75 26.26 -9.88
CA GLY A 416 19.00 25.26 -10.62
C GLY A 416 19.84 24.55 -11.69
N ALA A 417 20.69 25.31 -12.41
CA ALA A 417 21.65 24.77 -13.37
C ALA A 417 22.69 23.87 -12.71
N SER A 418 23.19 24.26 -11.54
CA SER A 418 24.20 23.50 -10.79
C SER A 418 23.63 22.16 -10.29
N ILE A 419 22.39 22.18 -9.76
CA ILE A 419 21.68 20.95 -9.35
C ILE A 419 21.40 20.03 -10.55
N ALA A 420 21.03 20.59 -11.70
CA ALA A 420 20.83 19.82 -12.93
C ALA A 420 22.13 19.17 -13.42
N ALA A 421 23.26 19.88 -13.36
CA ALA A 421 24.56 19.31 -13.71
C ALA A 421 24.96 18.14 -12.80
N VAL A 422 24.68 18.23 -11.49
CA VAL A 422 24.89 17.11 -10.55
C VAL A 422 24.02 15.90 -10.93
N TYR A 423 22.74 16.14 -11.26
CA TYR A 423 21.82 15.09 -11.68
C TYR A 423 22.32 14.37 -12.94
N ASP A 424 22.73 15.13 -13.95
CA ASP A 424 23.23 14.57 -15.21
C ASP A 424 24.57 13.84 -15.02
N ALA A 425 25.47 14.35 -14.18
CA ALA A 425 26.74 13.67 -13.85
C ALA A 425 26.50 12.32 -13.17
N ARG A 426 25.53 12.23 -12.25
CA ARG A 426 25.15 10.98 -11.59
C ARG A 426 24.47 10.00 -12.55
N ARG A 427 23.63 10.50 -13.46
CA ARG A 427 23.01 9.68 -14.51
C ARG A 427 24.04 9.11 -15.48
N GLY A 428 25.13 9.82 -15.73
CA GLY A 428 26.28 9.35 -16.51
C GLY A 428 27.27 8.48 -15.74
N GLU A 429 26.96 8.08 -14.50
CA GLU A 429 27.80 7.27 -13.60
C GLU A 429 29.21 7.86 -13.29
N ASP A 430 29.42 9.17 -13.52
CA ASP A 430 30.69 9.84 -13.17
C ASP A 430 30.68 10.36 -11.72
N GLU A 431 30.95 9.45 -10.78
CA GLU A 431 31.01 9.77 -9.35
C GLU A 431 32.08 10.81 -8.97
N ARG A 432 33.15 10.97 -9.77
CA ARG A 432 34.20 11.95 -9.45
C ARG A 432 33.74 13.34 -9.80
N ALA A 433 33.16 13.52 -10.99
CA ALA A 433 32.54 14.78 -11.40
C ALA A 433 31.40 15.16 -10.44
N ALA A 434 30.53 14.21 -10.08
CA ALA A 434 29.43 14.43 -9.15
C ALA A 434 29.90 14.94 -7.78
N ARG A 435 30.96 14.34 -7.20
CA ARG A 435 31.49 14.76 -5.88
C ARG A 435 32.06 16.18 -5.87
N GLY A 436 32.72 16.60 -6.94
CA GLY A 436 33.21 17.97 -7.10
C GLY A 436 32.04 18.96 -7.17
N LEU A 437 31.06 18.65 -8.01
CA LEU A 437 29.86 19.47 -8.21
C LEU A 437 28.98 19.55 -6.95
N ASP A 438 28.89 18.49 -6.14
CA ASP A 438 28.09 18.45 -4.90
C ASP A 438 28.54 19.54 -3.90
N ARG A 439 29.85 19.66 -3.66
CA ARG A 439 30.39 20.67 -2.73
C ARG A 439 30.16 22.09 -3.23
N ASP A 440 30.40 22.32 -4.51
CA ASP A 440 30.23 23.62 -5.14
C ASP A 440 28.76 24.05 -5.19
N THR A 441 27.86 23.11 -5.51
CA THR A 441 26.41 23.36 -5.55
C THR A 441 25.88 23.63 -4.15
N LEU A 442 26.33 22.89 -3.13
CA LEU A 442 25.93 23.14 -1.75
C LEU A 442 26.41 24.52 -1.27
N ARG A 443 27.67 24.89 -1.56
CA ARG A 443 28.20 26.23 -1.23
C ARG A 443 27.35 27.33 -1.86
N ARG A 444 27.02 27.21 -3.15
CA ARG A 444 26.17 28.17 -3.86
C ARG A 444 24.75 28.23 -3.29
N SER A 445 24.21 27.09 -2.86
CA SER A 445 22.90 27.03 -2.20
C SER A 445 22.90 27.82 -0.88
N LYS A 446 23.96 27.69 -0.08
CA LYS A 446 24.15 28.46 1.16
C LYS A 446 24.31 29.96 0.88
N ASP A 447 25.11 30.32 -0.12
CA ASP A 447 25.31 31.71 -0.52
C ASP A 447 23.99 32.32 -1.03
N PHE A 448 23.25 31.60 -1.86
CA PHE A 448 21.91 32.00 -2.32
C PHE A 448 20.95 32.20 -1.15
N MET A 449 20.87 31.26 -0.22
CA MET A 449 20.00 31.36 0.94
C MET A 449 20.35 32.55 1.85
N ALA A 450 21.63 32.90 2.00
CA ALA A 450 22.05 34.09 2.74
C ALA A 450 21.56 35.39 2.06
N VAL A 451 21.68 35.47 0.74
CA VAL A 451 21.19 36.62 -0.06
C VAL A 451 19.67 36.71 0.00
N VAL A 452 18.97 35.59 -0.17
CA VAL A 452 17.50 35.53 -0.15
C VAL A 452 16.93 35.87 1.22
N LYS A 453 17.54 35.36 2.29
CA LYS A 453 17.14 35.68 3.67
C LYS A 453 17.22 37.19 3.94
N THR A 454 18.36 37.81 3.64
CA THR A 454 18.54 39.26 3.80
C THR A 454 17.61 40.08 2.92
N PHE A 455 17.31 39.60 1.70
CA PHE A 455 16.35 40.24 0.80
C PHE A 455 14.93 40.22 1.37
N PHE A 456 14.45 39.07 1.87
CA PHE A 456 13.11 38.95 2.44
C PHE A 456 12.95 39.65 3.79
N GLU A 457 13.96 39.60 4.65
CA GLU A 457 13.97 40.33 5.93
C GLU A 457 13.89 41.85 5.69
N LYS A 458 14.72 42.40 4.79
CA LYS A 458 14.68 43.83 4.43
C LYS A 458 13.38 44.23 3.73
N SER A 459 12.82 43.35 2.89
CA SER A 459 11.55 43.61 2.21
C SER A 459 10.35 43.59 3.16
N ALA A 460 10.44 42.90 4.31
CA ALA A 460 9.42 42.92 5.34
C ALA A 460 9.48 44.21 6.19
N GLU A 461 10.67 44.80 6.35
CA GLU A 461 10.89 46.04 7.10
C GLU A 461 10.67 47.32 6.28
N ALA A 462 10.96 47.28 4.97
CA ALA A 462 10.90 48.45 4.09
C ALA A 462 9.49 48.72 3.54
N GLN A 463 8.60 49.29 4.35
CA GLN A 463 7.40 50.00 3.88
C GLN A 463 7.66 51.46 3.49
N THR A 464 8.92 51.92 3.48
CA THR A 464 9.26 53.33 3.24
C THR A 464 10.45 53.52 2.31
N THR A 465 10.10 54.06 1.13
CA THR A 465 10.83 55.03 0.28
C THR A 465 12.00 54.57 -0.63
N LEU A 466 11.88 55.03 -1.89
CA LEU A 466 12.90 55.32 -2.92
C LEU A 466 13.38 54.24 -3.91
N PHE A 467 13.07 52.95 -3.75
CA PHE A 467 13.29 51.96 -4.81
C PHE A 467 11.98 51.23 -5.16
N ALA A 468 11.76 50.95 -6.44
CA ALA A 468 10.55 50.29 -6.93
C ALA A 468 10.33 48.98 -6.16
N GLU A 469 9.28 48.92 -5.35
CA GLU A 469 8.91 47.70 -4.63
C GLU A 469 8.70 46.57 -5.64
N PRO A 470 9.40 45.43 -5.51
CA PRO A 470 9.12 44.27 -6.34
C PRO A 470 7.66 43.85 -6.10
N SER A 471 6.91 43.62 -7.18
CA SER A 471 5.51 43.23 -7.04
C SER A 471 5.40 41.96 -6.19
N ARG A 472 4.38 41.86 -5.33
CA ARG A 472 4.15 40.67 -4.48
C ARG A 472 4.15 39.38 -5.29
N ALA A 473 3.66 39.43 -6.53
CA ALA A 473 3.68 38.30 -7.46
C ALA A 473 5.10 37.84 -7.82
N MET A 474 6.05 38.76 -7.95
CA MET A 474 7.45 38.47 -8.27
C MET A 474 8.18 37.80 -7.09
N VAL A 475 7.91 38.28 -5.87
CA VAL A 475 8.39 37.67 -4.62
C VAL A 475 7.81 36.26 -4.42
N ALA A 476 6.51 36.09 -4.65
CA ALA A 476 5.84 34.79 -4.62
C ALA A 476 6.47 33.78 -5.59
N ARG A 477 6.75 34.24 -6.82
CA ARG A 477 7.38 33.43 -7.86
C ARG A 477 8.79 33.00 -7.47
N LEU A 478 9.63 33.93 -7.02
CA LEU A 478 11.00 33.62 -6.59
C LEU A 478 11.01 32.59 -5.44
N LEU A 479 10.11 32.75 -4.47
CA LEU A 479 9.94 31.82 -3.36
C LEU A 479 9.48 30.43 -3.86
N GLY A 480 8.49 30.39 -4.74
CA GLY A 480 7.99 29.14 -5.35
C GLY A 480 9.06 28.39 -6.14
N GLU A 481 9.81 29.08 -6.98
CA GLU A 481 10.91 28.50 -7.75
C GLU A 481 12.06 28.03 -6.82
N SER A 482 12.37 28.78 -5.75
CA SER A 482 13.38 28.40 -4.76
C SER A 482 13.02 27.10 -4.04
N LYS A 483 11.76 26.96 -3.61
CA LYS A 483 11.26 25.71 -2.99
C LYS A 483 11.37 24.54 -3.95
N MET A 484 11.00 24.73 -5.21
CA MET A 484 11.04 23.68 -6.22
C MET A 484 12.48 23.17 -6.41
N HIS A 485 13.45 24.06 -6.54
CA HIS A 485 14.86 23.68 -6.71
C HIS A 485 15.44 22.97 -5.49
N LEU A 486 15.18 23.48 -4.28
CA LEU A 486 15.65 22.82 -3.05
C LEU A 486 14.95 21.46 -2.83
N SER A 487 13.65 21.35 -3.14
CA SER A 487 12.92 20.07 -3.02
C SER A 487 13.44 19.02 -4.00
N ARG A 488 13.82 19.44 -5.23
CA ARG A 488 14.50 18.57 -6.20
C ARG A 488 15.85 18.07 -5.67
N ALA A 489 16.63 18.96 -5.04
CA ALA A 489 17.89 18.57 -4.42
C ALA A 489 17.68 17.57 -3.26
N VAL A 490 16.71 17.83 -2.36
CA VAL A 490 16.36 16.90 -1.28
C VAL A 490 15.97 15.54 -1.85
N SER A 491 15.10 15.51 -2.86
CA SER A 491 14.64 14.27 -3.49
C SER A 491 15.80 13.48 -4.12
N LEU A 492 16.69 14.17 -4.86
CA LEU A 492 17.87 13.58 -5.47
C LEU A 492 18.80 12.95 -4.41
N TYR A 493 19.18 13.70 -3.38
CA TYR A 493 20.12 13.18 -2.39
C TYR A 493 19.49 12.14 -1.45
N HIS A 494 18.17 12.14 -1.29
CA HIS A 494 17.44 11.10 -0.59
C HIS A 494 17.44 9.78 -1.38
N SER A 495 17.12 9.80 -2.67
CA SER A 495 17.11 8.59 -3.51
C SER A 495 18.51 7.96 -3.67
N GLU A 496 19.56 8.78 -3.63
CA GLU A 496 20.95 8.36 -3.77
C GLU A 496 21.59 7.87 -2.46
N GLY A 497 20.86 7.89 -1.33
CA GLY A 497 21.42 7.54 -0.02
C GLY A 497 22.51 8.51 0.49
N ALA A 498 22.63 9.72 -0.10
CA ALA A 498 23.61 10.73 0.27
C ALA A 498 23.14 11.54 1.50
N HIS A 499 22.96 10.87 2.63
CA HIS A 499 22.29 11.40 3.83
C HIS A 499 22.89 12.72 4.34
N GLY A 500 24.22 12.90 4.26
CA GLY A 500 24.86 14.15 4.66
C GLY A 500 24.38 15.35 3.85
N LEU A 501 24.37 15.23 2.51
CA LEU A 501 23.88 16.28 1.62
C LEU A 501 22.37 16.46 1.74
N CYS A 502 21.62 15.35 1.85
CA CYS A 502 20.18 15.39 2.08
C CYS A 502 19.82 16.21 3.34
N SER A 503 20.58 16.03 4.43
CA SER A 503 20.37 16.79 5.67
C SER A 503 20.63 18.29 5.51
N GLU A 504 21.68 18.67 4.76
CA GLU A 504 22.03 20.06 4.50
C GLU A 504 20.96 20.75 3.64
N TYR A 505 20.53 20.12 2.54
CA TYR A 505 19.49 20.67 1.67
C TYR A 505 18.11 20.72 2.35
N SER A 506 17.78 19.71 3.16
CA SER A 506 16.54 19.72 3.94
C SER A 506 16.55 20.86 4.97
N THR A 507 17.70 21.17 5.57
CA THR A 507 17.87 22.31 6.48
C THR A 507 17.67 23.66 5.76
N LEU A 508 18.22 23.80 4.54
CA LEU A 508 18.02 24.99 3.71
C LEU A 508 16.54 25.16 3.31
N LEU A 509 15.87 24.06 2.94
CA LEU A 509 14.44 24.09 2.58
C LEU A 509 13.55 24.44 3.79
N VAL A 510 13.82 23.86 4.97
CA VAL A 510 13.11 24.23 6.21
C VAL A 510 13.32 25.71 6.53
N SER A 511 14.54 26.23 6.38
CA SER A 511 14.84 27.66 6.59
C SER A 511 14.05 28.56 5.63
N LEU A 512 13.87 28.13 4.37
CA LEU A 512 13.06 28.84 3.37
C LEU A 512 11.56 28.81 3.73
N LEU A 513 11.06 27.67 4.22
CA LEU A 513 9.67 27.53 4.68
C LEU A 513 9.38 28.37 5.93
N ASP A 514 10.34 28.47 6.85
CA ASP A 514 10.27 29.37 8.01
C ASP A 514 10.21 30.84 7.57
N LEU A 515 11.06 31.25 6.62
CA LEU A 515 11.03 32.59 6.03
C LEU A 515 9.67 32.93 5.42
N GLN A 516 9.02 31.99 4.72
CA GLN A 516 7.69 32.22 4.17
C GLN A 516 6.66 32.55 5.25
N SER A 517 6.70 31.87 6.39
CA SER A 517 5.75 32.10 7.49
C SER A 517 5.82 33.51 8.06
N THR A 518 6.99 34.16 7.95
CA THR A 518 7.23 35.54 8.39
C THR A 518 6.73 36.59 7.38
N ILE A 519 6.58 36.24 6.10
CA ILE A 519 6.16 37.16 5.05
C ILE A 519 4.62 37.25 5.03
N SER A 520 4.08 38.18 5.83
CA SER A 520 2.65 38.48 5.92
C SER A 520 2.02 38.76 4.53
N GLY A 521 1.08 37.94 4.09
CA GLY A 521 0.22 38.21 2.92
C GLY A 521 0.46 37.37 1.65
N LEU A 522 1.42 36.43 1.66
CA LEU A 522 1.60 35.43 0.58
C LEU A 522 0.90 34.13 0.94
N ALA A 523 -0.43 34.15 0.84
CA ALA A 523 -1.32 33.06 1.24
C ALA A 523 -1.20 31.84 0.31
N LEU A 524 -0.37 30.87 0.68
CA LEU A 524 -0.78 29.47 0.60
C LEU A 524 -1.64 29.17 1.84
N PRO A 525 -2.58 28.21 1.80
CA PRO A 525 -3.24 27.72 3.01
C PRO A 525 -2.16 27.33 4.02
N LEU A 526 -2.19 27.92 5.22
CA LEU A 526 -1.18 27.71 6.28
C LEU A 526 -0.92 26.21 6.54
N GLN A 527 -1.95 25.39 6.34
CA GLN A 527 -1.96 23.94 6.52
C GLN A 527 -1.10 23.18 5.49
N GLU A 528 -1.08 23.57 4.22
CA GLU A 528 -0.25 22.92 3.19
C GLU A 528 1.25 23.18 3.42
N ALA A 529 1.59 24.40 3.84
CA ALA A 529 2.96 24.79 4.13
C ALA A 529 3.52 24.07 5.37
N GLU A 530 2.71 23.92 6.43
CA GLU A 530 3.09 23.16 7.63
C GLU A 530 3.17 21.65 7.35
N THR A 531 2.29 21.12 6.49
CA THR A 531 2.36 19.70 6.06
C THR A 531 3.64 19.42 5.28
N LEU A 532 3.97 20.25 4.29
CA LEU A 532 5.22 20.14 3.53
C LEU A 532 6.43 20.25 4.45
N LYS A 533 6.40 21.19 5.41
CA LYS A 533 7.47 21.36 6.39
C LYS A 533 7.62 20.11 7.29
N GLY A 534 6.52 19.52 7.74
CA GLY A 534 6.54 18.26 8.50
C GLY A 534 7.20 17.13 7.71
N ASN A 535 6.84 16.96 6.43
CA ASN A 535 7.43 15.91 5.57
C ASN A 535 8.94 16.13 5.34
N VAL A 536 9.37 17.38 5.09
CA VAL A 536 10.80 17.69 4.93
C VAL A 536 11.57 17.47 6.24
N LEU A 537 10.96 17.79 7.39
CA LEU A 537 11.55 17.50 8.71
C LEU A 537 11.68 16.00 8.97
N ALA A 538 10.75 15.16 8.51
CA ALA A 538 10.86 13.71 8.60
C ALA A 538 12.06 13.18 7.77
N ILE A 539 12.23 13.67 6.53
CA ILE A 539 13.38 13.35 5.68
C ILE A 539 14.70 13.80 6.34
N LEU A 540 14.73 15.02 6.90
CA LEU A 540 15.87 15.54 7.64
C LEU A 540 16.20 14.67 8.85
N ALA A 541 15.20 14.28 9.63
CA ALA A 541 15.36 13.45 10.82
C ALA A 541 15.98 12.09 10.49
N ASN A 542 15.49 11.42 9.45
CA ASN A 542 16.07 10.16 8.96
C ASN A 542 17.51 10.35 8.49
N SER A 543 17.77 11.40 7.71
CA SER A 543 19.12 11.69 7.18
C SER A 543 20.13 11.99 8.30
N LEU A 544 19.72 12.73 9.34
CA LEU A 544 20.57 13.03 10.50
C LEU A 544 20.89 11.77 11.31
N THR A 545 19.89 10.92 11.54
CA THR A 545 20.07 9.65 12.25
C THR A 545 21.02 8.71 11.52
N LEU A 546 20.96 8.66 10.18
CA LEU A 546 21.85 7.86 9.34
C LEU A 546 23.27 8.47 9.23
N CYS A 547 23.46 9.73 9.59
CA CYS A 547 24.77 10.39 9.73
C CYS A 547 25.31 10.37 11.17
N ASP A 548 24.87 9.41 11.99
CA ASP A 548 25.22 9.26 13.42
C ASP A 548 24.84 10.43 14.35
N LYS A 549 24.04 11.40 13.89
CA LYS A 549 23.49 12.49 14.72
C LYS A 549 22.14 12.09 15.32
N ARG A 550 22.12 10.97 16.04
CA ARG A 550 20.89 10.29 16.50
C ARG A 550 19.99 11.16 17.40
N SER A 551 20.59 11.97 18.28
CA SER A 551 19.84 12.90 19.16
C SER A 551 19.13 13.99 18.38
N ASP A 552 19.81 14.56 17.39
CA ASP A 552 19.29 15.63 16.55
C ASP A 552 18.20 15.09 15.61
N GLY A 553 18.42 13.89 15.06
CA GLY A 553 17.41 13.17 14.28
C GLY A 553 16.13 12.91 15.07
N SER A 554 16.24 12.35 16.27
CA SER A 554 15.10 12.12 17.18
C SER A 554 14.34 13.42 17.52
N ASN A 555 15.05 14.50 17.89
CA ASN A 555 14.41 15.78 18.18
C ASN A 555 13.73 16.37 16.94
N THR A 556 14.34 16.21 15.76
CA THR A 556 13.77 16.67 14.49
C THR A 556 12.53 15.87 14.10
N ALA A 557 12.50 14.56 14.35
CA ALA A 557 11.32 13.72 14.08
C ALA A 557 10.13 14.11 14.99
N ARG A 558 10.35 14.45 16.26
CA ARG A 558 9.29 14.96 17.13
C ARG A 558 8.72 16.29 16.60
N ARG A 559 9.60 17.19 16.15
CA ARG A 559 9.16 18.43 15.49
C ARG A 559 8.40 18.16 14.19
N ALA A 560 8.79 17.14 13.42
CA ALA A 560 8.07 16.72 12.22
C ALA A 560 6.64 16.27 12.57
N TRP A 561 6.50 15.43 13.61
CA TRP A 561 5.21 14.94 14.13
C TRP A 561 4.29 16.06 14.61
N GLU A 562 4.83 17.05 15.33
CA GLU A 562 4.07 18.22 15.79
C GLU A 562 3.54 19.09 14.63
N LYS A 563 4.24 19.10 13.48
CA LYS A 563 3.87 19.89 12.31
C LYS A 563 2.93 19.16 11.35
N ALA A 564 3.14 17.86 11.15
CA ALA A 564 2.32 17.02 10.30
C ALA A 564 2.15 15.65 10.94
N LYS A 565 0.89 15.26 11.20
CA LYS A 565 0.53 13.93 11.71
C LYS A 565 0.05 13.08 10.54
N ASN A 566 0.97 12.38 9.91
CA ASN A 566 0.71 11.48 8.79
C ASN A 566 1.61 10.24 8.92
N VAL A 567 1.44 9.28 8.01
CA VAL A 567 2.16 8.01 8.07
C VAL A 567 3.68 8.18 7.89
N ASP A 568 4.12 9.11 7.02
CA ASP A 568 5.54 9.35 6.80
C ASP A 568 6.25 9.92 8.04
N THR A 569 5.61 10.84 8.76
CA THR A 569 6.14 11.37 10.02
C THR A 569 6.10 10.35 11.16
N LEU A 570 5.10 9.45 11.18
CA LEU A 570 5.04 8.32 12.11
C LEU A 570 6.22 7.35 11.89
N VAL A 571 6.47 6.96 10.64
CA VAL A 571 7.56 6.05 10.27
C VAL A 571 8.92 6.66 10.62
N ALA A 572 9.13 7.95 10.30
CA ALA A 572 10.36 8.65 10.66
C ALA A 572 10.53 8.75 12.19
N LEU A 573 9.47 9.03 12.94
CA LEU A 573 9.51 9.05 14.40
C LEU A 573 9.91 7.69 14.96
N PHE A 574 9.30 6.61 14.52
CA PHE A 574 9.65 5.26 14.96
C PHE A 574 11.10 4.90 14.62
N HIS A 575 11.50 5.06 13.36
CA HIS A 575 12.85 4.71 12.89
C HIS A 575 13.95 5.49 13.64
N THR A 576 13.73 6.79 13.89
CA THR A 576 14.68 7.61 14.65
C THR A 576 14.70 7.27 16.14
N GLN A 577 13.56 6.97 16.78
CA GLN A 577 13.54 6.51 18.17
C GLN A 577 14.21 5.15 18.31
N LEU A 578 13.97 4.22 17.39
CA LEU A 578 14.56 2.89 17.40
C LEU A 578 16.10 2.95 17.45
N ARG A 579 16.70 3.83 16.63
CA ARG A 579 18.16 4.01 16.56
C ARG A 579 18.73 4.86 17.72
N HIS A 580 17.93 5.75 18.32
CA HIS A 580 18.36 6.64 19.42
C HIS A 580 18.18 6.01 20.82
N ASN A 581 16.99 5.51 21.12
CA ASN A 581 16.64 4.86 22.39
C ASN A 581 15.59 3.75 22.13
N SER A 582 16.07 2.55 21.80
CA SER A 582 15.23 1.42 21.37
C SER A 582 14.15 1.02 22.40
N LYS A 583 14.38 1.23 23.70
CA LYS A 583 13.45 0.85 24.77
C LYS A 583 12.11 1.60 24.72
N ASP A 584 12.11 2.86 24.30
CA ASP A 584 10.92 3.71 24.27
C ASP A 584 10.30 3.81 22.87
N ALA A 585 10.88 3.14 21.87
CA ALA A 585 10.46 3.24 20.48
C ALA A 585 9.03 2.74 20.27
N LEU A 586 8.70 1.56 20.84
CA LEU A 586 7.34 0.99 20.80
C LEU A 586 6.31 1.85 21.54
N LEU A 587 6.65 2.37 22.72
CA LEU A 587 5.76 3.26 23.48
C LEU A 587 5.48 4.56 22.74
N THR A 588 6.50 5.15 22.11
CA THR A 588 6.37 6.36 21.30
C THR A 588 5.52 6.09 20.05
N PHE A 589 5.71 4.93 19.41
CA PHE A 589 4.92 4.51 18.27
C PHE A 589 3.46 4.30 18.64
N ASP A 590 3.16 3.55 19.71
CA ASP A 590 1.78 3.29 20.16
C ASP A 590 1.04 4.60 20.49
N ALA A 591 1.72 5.56 21.13
CA ALA A 591 1.17 6.88 21.41
C ALA A 591 0.88 7.69 20.13
N ALA A 592 1.83 7.73 19.20
CA ALA A 592 1.70 8.46 17.94
C ALA A 592 0.66 7.82 17.00
N LEU A 593 0.60 6.49 16.93
CA LEU A 593 -0.39 5.74 16.17
C LEU A 593 -1.80 5.99 16.73
N GLY A 594 -1.97 5.94 18.05
CA GLY A 594 -3.24 6.27 18.70
C GLY A 594 -3.70 7.70 18.39
N GLU A 595 -2.78 8.65 18.40
CA GLU A 595 -3.06 10.05 18.04
C GLU A 595 -3.43 10.22 16.56
N LEU A 596 -2.74 9.51 15.65
CA LEU A 596 -3.03 9.53 14.22
C LEU A 596 -4.46 9.06 13.94
N LEU A 597 -4.80 7.89 14.47
CA LEU A 597 -6.10 7.26 14.27
C LEU A 597 -7.24 8.07 14.92
N ALA A 598 -6.98 8.75 16.04
CA ALA A 598 -7.94 9.66 16.65
C ALA A 598 -8.14 10.95 15.83
N SER A 599 -7.09 11.44 15.18
CA SER A 599 -7.12 12.70 14.42
C SER A 599 -7.69 12.56 13.00
N GLN A 600 -7.57 11.38 12.38
CA GLN A 600 -8.04 11.08 11.03
C GLN A 600 -8.68 9.69 10.96
N PRO A 601 -9.96 9.55 11.37
CA PRO A 601 -10.62 8.24 11.45
C PRO A 601 -11.10 7.70 10.08
N SER A 602 -10.45 8.04 8.96
CA SER A 602 -10.85 7.54 7.64
C SER A 602 -10.25 6.16 7.33
N GLU A 603 -10.98 5.34 6.58
CA GLU A 603 -10.51 4.01 6.13
C GLU A 603 -9.24 4.11 5.28
N SER A 604 -9.03 5.23 4.59
CA SER A 604 -7.79 5.53 3.85
C SER A 604 -6.56 5.57 4.76
N THR A 605 -6.65 6.19 5.95
CA THR A 605 -5.53 6.29 6.89
C THR A 605 -5.16 4.92 7.46
N SER A 606 -6.15 4.06 7.71
CA SER A 606 -5.92 2.68 8.12
C SER A 606 -5.19 1.86 7.03
N GLY A 607 -5.55 2.06 5.76
CA GLY A 607 -4.85 1.44 4.62
C GLY A 607 -3.40 1.94 4.46
N GLU A 608 -3.17 3.25 4.58
CA GLU A 608 -1.82 3.82 4.51
C GLU A 608 -0.91 3.33 5.66
N VAL A 609 -1.46 3.17 6.87
CA VAL A 609 -0.72 2.59 8.01
C VAL A 609 -0.37 1.13 7.74
N LEU A 610 -1.31 0.34 7.20
CA LEU A 610 -1.04 -1.06 6.79
C LEU A 610 0.12 -1.15 5.79
N ALA A 611 0.14 -0.27 4.79
CA ALA A 611 1.21 -0.21 3.79
C ALA A 611 2.59 0.23 4.35
N ALA A 612 2.62 0.83 5.54
CA ALA A 612 3.85 1.28 6.18
C ALA A 612 4.52 0.24 7.08
N PHE A 613 3.77 -0.76 7.59
CA PHE A 613 4.32 -1.79 8.47
C PHE A 613 5.52 -2.58 7.90
N PRO A 614 5.58 -2.93 6.60
CA PRO A 614 6.80 -3.53 6.03
C PRO A 614 8.06 -2.68 6.27
N ARG A 615 7.93 -1.34 6.15
CA ARG A 615 9.04 -0.41 6.38
C ARG A 615 9.43 -0.38 7.87
N LEU A 616 8.45 -0.41 8.77
CA LEU A 616 8.68 -0.48 10.22
C LEU A 616 9.37 -1.79 10.62
N SER A 617 8.94 -2.92 10.05
CA SER A 617 9.52 -4.24 10.29
C SER A 617 10.99 -4.29 9.83
N ASN A 618 11.28 -3.81 8.61
CA ASN A 618 12.65 -3.78 8.09
C ASN A 618 13.59 -2.92 8.96
N ALA A 619 13.10 -1.79 9.47
CA ALA A 619 13.85 -0.96 10.41
C ALA A 619 14.23 -1.68 11.70
N CYS A 620 13.38 -2.60 12.18
CA CYS A 620 13.67 -3.45 13.34
C CYS A 620 14.75 -4.48 13.06
N VAL A 621 14.69 -5.13 11.89
CA VAL A 621 15.68 -6.13 11.45
C VAL A 621 17.08 -5.51 11.33
N GLU A 622 17.18 -4.27 10.82
CA GLU A 622 18.46 -3.53 10.76
C GLU A 622 19.07 -3.24 12.14
N ASN A 623 18.31 -3.38 13.23
CA ASN A 623 18.75 -3.08 14.60
C ASN A 623 18.70 -4.31 15.53
N GLU A 624 18.74 -5.54 15.00
CA GLU A 624 18.64 -6.78 15.79
C GLU A 624 19.64 -6.85 16.96
N GLU A 625 20.89 -6.41 16.76
CA GLU A 625 21.95 -6.45 17.78
C GLU A 625 21.64 -5.64 19.06
N ASN A 626 20.70 -4.69 19.01
CA ASN A 626 20.35 -3.79 20.13
C ASN A 626 19.01 -4.13 20.81
N GLY A 627 18.57 -5.39 20.75
CA GLY A 627 17.26 -5.83 21.25
C GLY A 627 16.12 -5.62 20.25
N GLY A 628 16.45 -5.54 18.96
CA GLY A 628 15.48 -5.34 17.87
C GLY A 628 14.46 -6.47 17.75
N GLY A 629 14.79 -7.70 18.17
CA GLY A 629 13.90 -8.87 18.08
C GLY A 629 12.58 -8.71 18.84
N LEU A 630 12.61 -8.24 20.10
CA LEU A 630 11.37 -7.99 20.87
C LEU A 630 10.56 -6.83 20.30
N ILE A 631 11.24 -5.83 19.71
CA ILE A 631 10.57 -4.69 19.09
C ILE A 631 9.89 -5.10 17.79
N LEU A 632 10.57 -5.94 16.99
CA LEU A 632 10.04 -6.56 15.77
C LEU A 632 8.76 -7.34 16.07
N LEU A 633 8.79 -8.20 17.10
CA LEU A 633 7.60 -8.94 17.55
C LEU A 633 6.46 -7.99 17.93
N GLY A 634 6.77 -6.91 18.65
CA GLY A 634 5.77 -5.90 18.99
C GLY A 634 5.15 -5.25 17.76
N ILE A 635 5.95 -4.88 16.74
CA ILE A 635 5.45 -4.28 15.49
C ILE A 635 4.62 -5.28 14.67
N GLN A 636 5.09 -6.52 14.52
CA GLN A 636 4.37 -7.59 13.83
C GLN A 636 3.03 -7.91 14.51
N GLU A 637 2.98 -7.90 15.85
CA GLU A 637 1.74 -8.03 16.61
C GLU A 637 0.73 -6.94 16.23
N ARG A 638 1.14 -5.65 16.22
CA ARG A 638 0.24 -4.55 15.82
C ARG A 638 -0.19 -4.71 14.36
N TRP A 639 0.72 -5.13 13.49
CA TRP A 639 0.42 -5.34 12.08
C TRP A 639 -0.67 -6.40 11.90
N ILE A 640 -0.54 -7.55 12.56
CA ILE A 640 -1.54 -8.63 12.50
C ILE A 640 -2.86 -8.15 13.10
N ASP A 641 -2.85 -7.51 14.27
CA ASP A 641 -4.05 -6.98 14.92
C ASP A 641 -4.79 -5.98 14.00
N PHE A 642 -4.05 -5.16 13.26
CA PHE A 642 -4.62 -4.19 12.31
C PHE A 642 -5.15 -4.87 11.04
N ALA A 643 -4.43 -5.87 10.52
CA ALA A 643 -4.84 -6.64 9.36
C ALA A 643 -6.12 -7.44 9.63
N VAL A 644 -6.18 -8.17 10.75
CA VAL A 644 -7.35 -8.97 11.17
C VAL A 644 -8.59 -8.11 11.40
N ARG A 645 -8.42 -6.87 11.89
CA ARG A 645 -9.53 -5.93 12.13
C ARG A 645 -9.86 -5.06 10.92
N SER A 646 -9.15 -5.24 9.81
CA SER A 646 -9.34 -4.44 8.60
C SER A 646 -10.70 -4.77 7.99
N LYS A 647 -11.57 -3.75 7.89
CA LYS A 647 -12.83 -3.85 7.14
C LYS A 647 -12.58 -4.10 5.66
N ALA A 648 -11.48 -3.58 5.11
CA ALA A 648 -11.12 -3.80 3.72
C ALA A 648 -10.83 -5.28 3.47
N LEU A 649 -10.06 -5.93 4.36
CA LEU A 649 -9.83 -7.38 4.29
C LEU A 649 -11.14 -8.16 4.42
N SER A 650 -11.96 -7.83 5.43
CA SER A 650 -13.25 -8.51 5.65
C SER A 650 -14.20 -8.36 4.46
N SER A 651 -14.31 -7.17 3.88
CA SER A 651 -15.19 -6.88 2.75
C SER A 651 -14.67 -7.54 1.46
N ALA A 652 -13.35 -7.52 1.23
CA ALA A 652 -12.75 -8.18 0.08
C ALA A 652 -12.94 -9.71 0.11
N LEU A 653 -12.87 -10.32 1.30
CA LEU A 653 -13.18 -11.73 1.50
C LEU A 653 -14.68 -12.04 1.31
N GLU A 654 -15.58 -11.16 1.76
CA GLU A 654 -17.03 -11.32 1.59
C GLU A 654 -17.49 -11.12 0.13
N GLU A 655 -16.93 -10.13 -0.56
CA GLU A 655 -17.30 -9.78 -1.94
C GLU A 655 -16.55 -10.59 -3.00
N ARG A 656 -15.52 -11.36 -2.59
CA ARG A 656 -14.57 -12.08 -3.46
C ARG A 656 -14.00 -11.20 -4.58
N THR A 657 -13.63 -9.97 -4.23
CA THR A 657 -13.03 -9.02 -5.17
C THR A 657 -11.62 -8.65 -4.71
N THR A 658 -10.65 -8.74 -5.62
CA THR A 658 -9.36 -8.09 -5.44
C THR A 658 -9.47 -6.70 -6.05
N GLY A 659 -9.55 -5.66 -5.22
CA GLY A 659 -9.41 -4.29 -5.73
C GLY A 659 -8.00 -4.09 -6.32
N ASP A 660 -7.87 -3.20 -7.30
CA ASP A 660 -6.57 -2.80 -7.87
C ASP A 660 -5.64 -2.13 -6.84
N ASP A 661 -6.20 -1.64 -5.72
CA ASP A 661 -5.47 -1.05 -4.59
C ASP A 661 -5.32 -2.09 -3.47
N ASP A 662 -4.34 -2.99 -3.61
CA ASP A 662 -4.06 -4.08 -2.66
C ASP A 662 -3.42 -3.50 -1.36
N PRO A 663 -4.13 -3.41 -0.22
CA PRO A 663 -3.61 -2.75 0.99
C PRO A 663 -2.60 -3.62 1.77
N THR A 664 -2.42 -4.88 1.36
CA THR A 664 -1.46 -5.82 1.94
C THR A 664 -0.77 -6.59 0.82
N SER A 665 0.43 -6.18 0.42
CA SER A 665 1.26 -6.96 -0.52
C SER A 665 1.73 -8.31 0.04
N VAL A 666 1.37 -8.64 1.27
CA VAL A 666 1.77 -9.83 2.04
C VAL A 666 0.49 -10.48 2.60
N GLY A 667 0.28 -11.77 2.32
CA GLY A 667 -0.87 -12.52 2.84
C GLY A 667 -0.84 -12.63 4.37
N LEU A 668 -2.02 -12.73 5.01
CA LEU A 668 -2.14 -12.80 6.48
C LEU A 668 -1.29 -13.93 7.10
N PHE A 669 -1.22 -15.09 6.46
CA PHE A 669 -0.39 -16.21 6.93
C PHE A 669 1.09 -15.93 6.83
N GLN A 670 1.58 -15.32 5.75
CA GLN A 670 3.00 -14.97 5.64
C GLN A 670 3.43 -14.03 6.77
N LEU A 671 2.55 -13.08 7.12
CA LEU A 671 2.78 -12.20 8.27
C LEU A 671 2.77 -12.96 9.60
N ALA A 672 1.79 -13.85 9.82
CA ALA A 672 1.67 -14.61 11.04
C ALA A 672 2.80 -15.64 11.21
N ILE A 673 3.19 -16.35 10.15
CA ILE A 673 4.34 -17.27 10.10
C ILE A 673 5.61 -16.51 10.48
N ALA A 674 5.87 -15.36 9.85
CA ALA A 674 7.05 -14.55 10.17
C ALA A 674 7.08 -14.09 11.63
N TYR A 675 5.90 -13.82 12.24
CA TYR A 675 5.80 -13.54 13.67
C TYR A 675 6.11 -14.77 14.52
N LEU A 676 5.53 -15.93 14.19
CA LEU A 676 5.74 -17.18 14.93
C LEU A 676 7.20 -17.66 14.86
N ASP A 677 7.83 -17.60 13.68
CA ASP A 677 9.26 -17.94 13.51
C ASP A 677 10.15 -17.07 14.40
N ASN A 678 9.91 -15.75 14.39
CA ASN A 678 10.69 -14.82 15.23
C ASN A 678 10.42 -15.06 16.71
N LEU A 679 9.20 -15.43 17.08
CA LEU A 679 8.84 -15.74 18.46
C LEU A 679 9.50 -17.03 18.92
N GLU A 680 9.48 -18.09 18.11
CA GLU A 680 10.15 -19.36 18.35
C GLU A 680 11.66 -19.14 18.55
N ARG A 681 12.29 -18.33 17.70
CA ARG A 681 13.69 -17.93 17.86
C ARG A 681 13.93 -17.19 19.17
N VAL A 682 13.10 -16.21 19.52
CA VAL A 682 13.24 -15.46 20.79
C VAL A 682 13.07 -16.38 22.00
N ILE A 683 12.13 -17.33 21.97
CA ILE A 683 11.94 -18.34 23.02
C ILE A 683 13.15 -19.28 23.10
N SER A 684 13.74 -19.67 21.97
CA SER A 684 14.90 -20.56 21.90
C SER A 684 16.21 -19.91 22.34
N GLU A 685 16.40 -18.62 22.04
CA GLU A 685 17.61 -17.85 22.38
C GLU A 685 17.62 -17.35 23.84
N THR A 686 16.48 -17.35 24.53
CA THR A 686 16.35 -16.81 25.89
C THR A 686 16.83 -17.78 26.97
N GLU A 687 18.15 -18.02 27.04
CA GLU A 687 18.78 -18.58 28.25
C GLU A 687 18.84 -17.58 29.43
N THR A 688 18.28 -16.35 29.33
CA THR A 688 18.51 -15.30 30.35
C THR A 688 17.30 -14.38 30.70
N LYS A 689 16.82 -14.53 31.93
CA LYS A 689 16.46 -13.50 32.95
C LYS A 689 15.27 -12.52 32.78
N ASP A 690 14.61 -12.33 31.63
CA ASP A 690 13.45 -11.40 31.53
C ASP A 690 12.10 -12.11 31.31
N THR A 691 11.64 -12.80 32.36
CA THR A 691 10.34 -13.51 32.40
C THR A 691 9.15 -12.61 32.09
N SER A 692 9.27 -11.30 32.32
CA SER A 692 8.20 -10.31 32.07
C SER A 692 7.98 -10.02 30.58
N ALA A 693 9.03 -10.09 29.75
CA ALA A 693 8.95 -9.88 28.31
C ALA A 693 8.35 -11.11 27.61
N ILE A 694 8.73 -12.31 28.07
CA ILE A 694 8.16 -13.57 27.57
C ILE A 694 6.67 -13.63 27.89
N SER A 695 6.27 -13.35 29.14
CA SER A 695 4.86 -13.35 29.54
C SER A 695 3.98 -12.44 28.66
N ARG A 696 4.41 -11.20 28.40
CA ARG A 696 3.70 -10.28 27.47
C ARG A 696 3.61 -10.82 26.04
N SER A 697 4.66 -11.50 25.58
CA SER A 697 4.67 -12.10 24.24
C SER A 697 3.73 -13.31 24.14
N LEU A 698 3.54 -14.07 25.23
CA LEU A 698 2.57 -15.17 25.30
C LEU A 698 1.12 -14.67 25.27
N ASP A 699 0.82 -13.59 26.00
CA ASP A 699 -0.50 -12.94 25.93
C ASP A 699 -0.81 -12.41 24.52
N ALA A 700 0.20 -11.87 23.84
CA ALA A 700 0.09 -11.41 22.45
C ALA A 700 -0.11 -12.58 21.47
N LEU A 701 0.64 -13.68 21.64
CA LEU A 701 0.54 -14.88 20.81
C LEU A 701 -0.90 -15.44 20.82
N GLY A 702 -1.51 -15.57 21.99
CA GLY A 702 -2.89 -16.04 22.10
C GLY A 702 -3.88 -15.16 21.33
N ARG A 703 -3.72 -13.83 21.38
CA ARG A 703 -4.57 -12.89 20.62
C ARG A 703 -4.34 -12.97 19.12
N VAL A 704 -3.09 -13.09 18.68
CA VAL A 704 -2.71 -13.24 17.26
C VAL A 704 -3.34 -14.49 16.68
N VAL A 705 -3.16 -15.63 17.35
CA VAL A 705 -3.71 -16.93 16.93
C VAL A 705 -5.25 -16.90 16.89
N ASP A 706 -5.90 -16.39 17.93
CA ASP A 706 -7.36 -16.23 17.96
C ASP A 706 -7.85 -15.28 16.85
N GLY A 707 -7.11 -14.23 16.55
CA GLY A 707 -7.43 -13.26 15.50
C GLY A 707 -7.41 -13.88 14.11
N VAL A 708 -6.35 -14.63 13.80
CA VAL A 708 -6.23 -15.35 12.52
C VAL A 708 -7.32 -16.42 12.39
N LEU A 709 -7.58 -17.21 13.44
CA LEU A 709 -8.66 -18.20 13.44
C LEU A 709 -10.04 -17.57 13.22
N LYS A 710 -10.32 -16.38 13.75
CA LYS A 710 -11.57 -15.65 13.48
C LYS A 710 -11.77 -15.35 11.99
N VAL A 711 -10.71 -14.90 11.31
CA VAL A 711 -10.76 -14.60 9.87
C VAL A 711 -11.01 -15.89 9.10
N LEU A 712 -10.32 -16.99 9.43
CA LEU A 712 -10.57 -18.29 8.78
C LEU A 712 -11.99 -18.81 9.00
N VAL A 713 -12.52 -18.70 10.21
CA VAL A 713 -13.90 -19.08 10.52
C VAL A 713 -14.90 -18.17 9.78
N GLN A 714 -14.59 -16.89 9.59
CA GLN A 714 -15.42 -15.98 8.78
C GLN A 714 -15.47 -16.45 7.32
N VAL A 715 -14.32 -16.77 6.72
CA VAL A 715 -14.22 -17.31 5.34
C VAL A 715 -14.99 -18.63 5.21
N ARG A 716 -14.87 -19.53 6.18
CA ARG A 716 -15.66 -20.77 6.25
C ARG A 716 -17.17 -20.48 6.24
N ASN A 717 -17.61 -19.45 6.97
CA ASN A 717 -19.02 -19.14 7.14
C ASN A 717 -19.63 -18.40 5.94
N THR A 718 -18.86 -17.55 5.24
CA THR A 718 -19.32 -16.84 4.03
C THR A 718 -19.66 -17.79 2.89
N ASP A 719 -19.04 -18.96 2.84
CA ASP A 719 -19.26 -19.98 1.82
C ASP A 719 -20.46 -20.90 2.09
N GLN A 720 -21.08 -20.83 3.28
CA GLN A 720 -22.24 -21.66 3.57
C GLN A 720 -23.48 -21.21 2.78
N PRO A 721 -24.16 -22.12 2.05
CA PRO A 721 -25.40 -21.77 1.38
C PRO A 721 -26.44 -21.37 2.42
N THR A 722 -26.79 -20.08 2.45
CA THR A 722 -27.82 -19.55 3.34
C THR A 722 -29.09 -20.37 3.18
N LYS A 723 -29.43 -21.17 4.21
CA LYS A 723 -30.73 -21.87 4.28
C LYS A 723 -31.82 -20.82 4.39
N LYS A 724 -32.29 -20.30 3.25
CA LYS A 724 -33.61 -19.70 3.16
C LYS A 724 -34.60 -20.74 3.68
N SER A 725 -35.31 -20.38 4.73
CA SER A 725 -36.36 -21.16 5.36
C SER A 725 -37.41 -21.60 4.34
N ALA A 726 -37.21 -22.77 3.72
CA ALA A 726 -38.11 -23.31 2.74
C ALA A 726 -39.32 -23.97 3.44
N GLY A 727 -40.44 -23.25 3.41
CA GLY A 727 -41.76 -23.87 3.48
C GLY A 727 -41.85 -24.99 2.43
N ARG A 728 -41.78 -26.22 2.94
CA ARG A 728 -42.27 -27.50 2.40
C ARG A 728 -42.86 -27.44 0.97
N LYS A 729 -42.07 -27.75 -0.05
CA LYS A 729 -42.54 -28.46 -1.25
C LYS A 729 -41.47 -29.46 -1.73
N LYS A 730 -41.83 -30.73 -1.58
CA LYS A 730 -41.09 -31.93 -1.99
C LYS A 730 -40.99 -31.91 -3.53
N LYS A 731 -39.77 -31.79 -4.07
CA LYS A 731 -39.46 -32.12 -5.47
C LYS A 731 -38.36 -33.19 -5.42
N ASN A 732 -38.63 -34.34 -6.03
CA ASN A 732 -37.70 -35.46 -6.11
C ASN A 732 -36.43 -35.05 -6.88
N PRO A 733 -35.22 -35.49 -6.46
CA PRO A 733 -34.02 -35.32 -7.27
C PRO A 733 -33.99 -36.43 -8.34
N SER A 734 -33.81 -36.06 -9.60
CA SER A 734 -33.43 -37.01 -10.65
C SER A 734 -31.93 -37.26 -10.55
N ALA A 735 -31.57 -38.50 -10.26
CA ALA A 735 -30.22 -39.04 -10.30
C ALA A 735 -29.63 -38.91 -11.71
N ALA A 736 -28.74 -37.93 -11.94
CA ALA A 736 -27.80 -37.90 -13.08
C ALA A 736 -26.72 -36.79 -13.00
N GLN A 737 -26.42 -36.22 -11.82
CA GLN A 737 -25.44 -35.11 -11.71
C GLN A 737 -24.57 -35.19 -10.46
N GLU A 738 -24.23 -36.41 -10.02
CA GLU A 738 -23.45 -36.67 -8.79
C GLU A 738 -22.14 -37.41 -9.08
N LYS A 739 -21.56 -37.21 -10.25
CA LYS A 739 -20.23 -37.74 -10.59
C LYS A 739 -19.36 -36.61 -11.12
N ALA A 740 -18.28 -36.35 -10.39
CA ALA A 740 -17.25 -35.31 -10.61
C ALA A 740 -17.66 -33.87 -10.24
N ALA A 741 -18.00 -33.63 -8.97
CA ALA A 741 -17.63 -32.35 -8.37
C ALA A 741 -16.21 -32.55 -7.85
N ASP A 742 -15.23 -31.99 -8.55
CA ASP A 742 -13.83 -31.99 -8.12
C ASP A 742 -13.74 -31.52 -6.66
N TYR A 743 -12.86 -32.13 -5.88
CA TYR A 743 -12.48 -31.69 -4.53
C TYR A 743 -11.86 -30.29 -4.63
N ALA A 744 -12.67 -29.24 -4.70
CA ALA A 744 -12.22 -27.87 -4.57
C ALA A 744 -12.13 -27.56 -3.07
N LEU A 745 -10.97 -27.13 -2.60
CA LEU A 745 -10.77 -26.63 -1.24
C LEU A 745 -11.00 -25.12 -1.18
N ILE A 746 -11.24 -24.57 0.01
CA ILE A 746 -11.32 -23.10 0.21
C ILE A 746 -10.02 -22.42 -0.28
N TRP A 747 -8.91 -23.15 -0.23
CA TRP A 747 -7.58 -22.73 -0.68
C TRP A 747 -7.41 -22.66 -2.20
N ASP A 748 -8.36 -23.20 -2.98
CA ASP A 748 -8.35 -23.11 -4.44
C ASP A 748 -8.92 -21.77 -4.97
N ASP A 749 -9.44 -20.93 -4.07
CA ASP A 749 -9.88 -19.57 -4.39
C ASP A 749 -8.68 -18.60 -4.45
N ASP A 750 -8.46 -17.97 -5.61
CA ASP A 750 -7.35 -17.04 -5.85
C ASP A 750 -7.38 -15.81 -4.93
N VAL A 751 -8.56 -15.36 -4.48
CA VAL A 751 -8.71 -14.22 -3.55
C VAL A 751 -8.31 -14.64 -2.15
N VAL A 752 -8.77 -15.81 -1.68
CA VAL A 752 -8.36 -16.38 -0.38
C VAL A 752 -6.85 -16.62 -0.36
N LYS A 753 -6.32 -17.21 -1.44
CA LYS A 753 -4.89 -17.49 -1.58
C LYS A 753 -4.03 -16.23 -1.54
N ARG A 754 -4.52 -15.12 -2.12
CA ARG A 754 -3.79 -13.84 -2.14
C ARG A 754 -3.88 -13.10 -0.81
N LEU A 755 -5.08 -12.99 -0.22
CA LEU A 755 -5.32 -12.17 0.96
C LEU A 755 -4.94 -12.88 2.27
N ILE A 756 -5.15 -14.19 2.34
CA ILE A 756 -4.90 -15.00 3.54
C ILE A 756 -3.64 -15.83 3.34
N GLY A 757 -3.61 -16.66 2.32
CA GLY A 757 -2.51 -17.59 2.06
C GLY A 757 -3.02 -18.95 1.56
N ASP A 758 -2.11 -19.90 1.40
CA ASP A 758 -2.42 -21.22 0.87
C ASP A 758 -2.52 -22.33 1.93
N ARG A 759 -2.92 -23.53 1.50
CA ARG A 759 -3.03 -24.72 2.36
C ARG A 759 -1.71 -25.07 3.05
N LYS A 760 -0.56 -24.89 2.39
CA LYS A 760 0.75 -25.24 2.97
C LYS A 760 1.12 -24.26 4.08
N GLU A 761 0.84 -22.97 3.87
CA GLU A 761 1.02 -21.94 4.88
C GLU A 761 0.10 -22.19 6.10
N CYS A 762 -1.14 -22.65 5.90
CA CYS A 762 -2.04 -23.07 6.99
C CYS A 762 -1.46 -24.24 7.82
N LEU A 763 -0.90 -25.26 7.16
CA LEU A 763 -0.25 -26.39 7.84
C LEU A 763 1.04 -25.96 8.55
N HIS A 764 1.79 -25.05 7.95
CA HIS A 764 3.01 -24.53 8.56
C HIS A 764 2.72 -23.70 9.82
N MET A 765 1.61 -22.94 9.83
CA MET A 765 1.11 -22.31 11.05
C MET A 765 0.86 -23.34 12.16
N ALA A 766 0.22 -24.47 11.84
CA ALA A 766 -0.02 -25.55 12.82
C ALA A 766 1.29 -26.14 13.36
N GLU A 767 2.28 -26.36 12.48
CA GLU A 767 3.61 -26.86 12.84
C GLU A 767 4.37 -25.89 13.77
N LEU A 768 4.38 -24.59 13.47
CA LEU A 768 5.02 -23.59 14.31
C LEU A 768 4.33 -23.46 15.68
N ILE A 769 2.99 -23.48 15.69
CA ILE A 769 2.22 -23.50 16.94
C ILE A 769 2.57 -24.74 17.77
N TRP A 770 2.70 -25.91 17.14
CA TRP A 770 3.12 -27.15 17.80
C TRP A 770 4.52 -27.02 18.41
N ASN A 771 5.50 -26.53 17.63
CA ASN A 771 6.89 -26.37 18.09
C ASN A 771 6.98 -25.40 19.28
N ILE A 772 6.35 -24.23 19.16
CA ILE A 772 6.30 -23.23 20.24
C ILE A 772 5.64 -23.83 21.49
N SER A 773 4.54 -24.56 21.34
CA SER A 773 3.84 -25.20 22.46
C SER A 773 4.75 -26.18 23.21
N HIS A 774 5.55 -26.98 22.50
CA HIS A 774 6.53 -27.87 23.11
C HIS A 774 7.67 -27.14 23.82
N GLN A 775 8.17 -26.04 23.25
CA GLN A 775 9.18 -25.20 23.91
C GLN A 775 8.65 -24.59 25.22
N LEU A 776 7.39 -24.16 25.24
CA LEU A 776 6.74 -23.65 26.45
C LEU A 776 6.60 -24.73 27.54
N LEU A 777 6.31 -25.98 27.16
CA LEU A 777 6.34 -27.10 28.09
C LEU A 777 7.74 -27.27 28.72
N GLY A 778 8.80 -27.19 27.91
CA GLY A 778 10.18 -27.23 28.37
C GLY A 778 10.52 -26.11 29.36
N LEU A 779 10.09 -24.88 29.09
CA LEU A 779 10.28 -23.72 29.99
C LEU A 779 9.54 -23.88 31.33
N SER A 780 8.35 -24.47 31.29
CA SER A 780 7.51 -24.69 32.48
C SER A 780 8.02 -25.77 33.45
N ALA A 781 9.10 -26.48 33.10
CA ALA A 781 9.78 -27.40 34.00
C ALA A 781 10.74 -26.67 34.97
N SER A 782 11.03 -25.38 34.72
CA SER A 782 11.87 -24.56 35.59
C SER A 782 11.08 -24.00 36.79
N PRO A 783 11.56 -24.17 38.03
CA PRO A 783 10.87 -23.72 39.25
C PRO A 783 10.77 -22.18 39.39
N ASP A 784 11.53 -21.41 38.59
CA ASP A 784 11.55 -19.94 38.63
C ASP A 784 10.54 -19.29 37.66
N CYS A 785 9.77 -20.07 36.89
CA CYS A 785 8.79 -19.55 35.95
C CYS A 785 7.42 -19.37 36.63
N GLU A 786 7.11 -18.16 37.09
CA GLU A 786 5.78 -17.79 37.63
C GLU A 786 4.67 -17.75 36.55
N SER A 787 4.98 -17.99 35.27
CA SER A 787 4.04 -17.76 34.15
C SER A 787 3.06 -18.91 33.90
N ASP A 788 1.87 -18.58 33.39
CA ASP A 788 0.83 -19.53 32.95
C ASP A 788 1.18 -20.28 31.63
N ALA A 789 2.48 -20.48 31.34
CA ALA A 789 2.98 -21.07 30.09
C ALA A 789 2.35 -22.43 29.74
N ARG A 790 2.03 -23.28 30.74
CA ARG A 790 1.32 -24.55 30.49
C ARG A 790 -0.13 -24.34 30.06
N GLY A 791 -0.82 -23.37 30.66
CA GLY A 791 -2.18 -23.00 30.24
C GLY A 791 -2.19 -22.49 28.80
N VAL A 792 -1.23 -21.62 28.46
CA VAL A 792 -1.06 -21.11 27.09
C VAL A 792 -0.72 -22.24 26.11
N ALA A 793 0.23 -23.13 26.46
CA ALA A 793 0.58 -24.28 25.63
C ALA A 793 -0.62 -25.20 25.36
N ALA A 794 -1.47 -25.45 26.38
CA ALA A 794 -2.67 -26.24 26.20
C ALA A 794 -3.64 -25.62 25.17
N ASP A 795 -3.83 -24.30 25.20
CA ASP A 795 -4.68 -23.61 24.22
C ASP A 795 -4.04 -23.53 22.83
N LEU A 796 -2.71 -23.42 22.74
CA LEU A 796 -1.99 -23.45 21.47
C LEU A 796 -2.07 -24.81 20.79
N PHE A 797 -1.90 -25.92 21.52
CA PHE A 797 -2.12 -27.26 20.94
C PHE A 797 -3.56 -27.41 20.39
N ALA A 798 -4.55 -26.88 21.09
CA ALA A 798 -5.93 -26.88 20.59
C ALA A 798 -6.11 -26.01 19.33
N ALA A 799 -5.43 -24.86 19.26
CA ALA A 799 -5.39 -24.04 18.04
C ALA A 799 -4.69 -24.77 16.88
N GLY A 800 -3.60 -25.51 17.15
CA GLY A 800 -2.91 -26.34 16.16
C GLY A 800 -3.83 -27.39 15.54
N HIS A 801 -4.68 -28.03 16.34
CA HIS A 801 -5.77 -28.88 15.86
C HIS A 801 -6.74 -28.12 14.93
N ASP A 802 -7.19 -26.92 15.33
CA ASP A 802 -8.12 -26.13 14.53
C ASP A 802 -7.52 -25.74 13.16
N PHE A 803 -6.23 -25.36 13.11
CA PHE A 803 -5.53 -25.10 11.83
C PHE A 803 -5.39 -26.38 10.98
N CYS A 804 -5.10 -27.54 11.58
CA CYS A 804 -5.04 -28.80 10.86
C CYS A 804 -6.38 -29.12 10.18
N ILE A 805 -7.49 -28.98 10.90
CA ILE A 805 -8.84 -29.24 10.36
C ILE A 805 -9.18 -28.22 9.26
N LEU A 806 -8.93 -26.93 9.49
CA LEU A 806 -9.22 -25.87 8.52
C LEU A 806 -8.38 -26.00 7.24
N SER A 807 -7.20 -26.60 7.30
CA SER A 807 -6.34 -26.83 6.13
C SER A 807 -6.96 -27.74 5.07
N ASP A 808 -7.96 -28.56 5.43
CA ASP A 808 -8.66 -29.48 4.55
C ASP A 808 -10.13 -29.09 4.31
N GLU A 809 -10.53 -27.84 4.59
CA GLU A 809 -11.92 -27.39 4.44
C GLU A 809 -12.31 -27.13 2.96
N GLU A 810 -13.50 -27.61 2.56
CA GLU A 810 -14.09 -27.46 1.21
C GLU A 810 -15.12 -26.29 1.17
N PRO A 811 -15.27 -25.53 0.06
CA PRO A 811 -16.21 -24.42 -0.05
C PRO A 811 -17.66 -24.89 0.10
N GLY A 812 -18.40 -24.30 1.04
CA GLY A 812 -19.83 -24.53 1.26
C GLY A 812 -20.22 -25.93 1.73
N LYS A 813 -19.26 -26.85 1.81
CA LYS A 813 -19.35 -28.10 2.55
C LYS A 813 -18.69 -27.84 3.90
N ALA A 814 -19.46 -27.90 4.98
CA ALA A 814 -18.86 -28.09 6.28
C ALA A 814 -18.22 -29.48 6.26
N LEU A 815 -16.95 -29.59 5.90
CA LEU A 815 -16.21 -30.81 6.20
C LEU A 815 -16.10 -30.98 7.73
N SER A 816 -16.34 -29.90 8.48
CA SER A 816 -16.48 -29.92 9.93
C SER A 816 -17.93 -30.17 10.44
N LYS A 817 -18.37 -31.45 10.37
CA LYS A 817 -18.96 -32.04 11.60
C LYS A 817 -17.87 -32.36 12.63
N SER A 818 -16.59 -32.31 12.25
CA SER A 818 -15.46 -32.29 13.18
C SER A 818 -15.46 -31.00 13.98
N TYR A 819 -14.96 -31.14 15.19
CA TYR A 819 -14.94 -30.14 16.22
C TYR A 819 -13.93 -29.03 15.89
N LEU A 820 -14.27 -27.76 16.12
CA LEU A 820 -13.27 -26.69 16.29
C LEU A 820 -13.31 -26.23 17.74
N ASP A 821 -12.16 -26.24 18.40
CA ASP A 821 -12.03 -25.78 19.78
C ASP A 821 -12.35 -24.28 19.91
N PHE A 822 -12.05 -23.52 18.86
CA PHE A 822 -12.40 -22.12 18.70
C PHE A 822 -13.92 -21.84 18.83
N ASP A 823 -14.78 -22.70 18.29
CA ASP A 823 -16.24 -22.50 18.32
C ASP A 823 -16.80 -22.64 19.76
N ILE A 824 -16.21 -23.50 20.60
CA ILE A 824 -16.61 -23.67 22.01
C ILE A 824 -16.05 -22.58 22.92
N LYS A 825 -14.82 -22.12 22.65
CA LYS A 825 -14.24 -20.96 23.35
C LYS A 825 -15.21 -19.77 23.38
N ASN A 826 -15.99 -19.61 22.31
CA ASN A 826 -16.91 -18.49 22.13
C ASN A 826 -18.38 -18.80 22.46
N VAL A 827 -18.76 -20.08 22.68
CA VAL A 827 -20.14 -20.49 23.04
C VAL A 827 -20.12 -21.62 24.09
N PRO A 828 -20.02 -21.31 25.40
CA PRO A 828 -19.90 -22.32 26.47
C PRO A 828 -21.17 -23.17 26.71
N SER A 829 -22.28 -22.87 26.05
CA SER A 829 -23.61 -23.45 26.38
C SER A 829 -23.87 -24.85 25.81
N ARG A 830 -22.92 -25.44 25.06
CA ARG A 830 -23.02 -26.80 24.49
C ARG A 830 -22.11 -27.77 25.25
N GLN A 831 -22.55 -28.23 26.42
CA GLN A 831 -21.91 -29.35 27.10
C GLN A 831 -22.44 -30.67 26.51
N THR A 832 -21.70 -31.29 25.58
CA THR A 832 -21.93 -32.70 25.21
C THR A 832 -21.02 -33.58 26.05
N LYS A 833 -21.61 -34.54 26.77
CA LYS A 833 -20.90 -35.49 27.63
C LYS A 833 -20.04 -36.44 26.78
N PRO A 834 -18.76 -36.69 27.12
CA PRO A 834 -17.99 -37.75 26.47
C PRO A 834 -18.70 -39.10 26.74
N SER A 835 -19.12 -39.78 25.68
CA SER A 835 -19.85 -41.05 25.80
C SER A 835 -18.93 -42.24 25.52
N PHE A 836 -18.57 -42.98 26.57
CA PHE A 836 -17.90 -44.27 26.42
C PHE A 836 -18.99 -45.34 26.29
N GLY A 837 -19.24 -45.86 25.07
CA GLY A 837 -20.06 -47.08 24.93
C GLY A 837 -21.34 -47.02 24.08
N LYS A 838 -21.48 -46.12 23.10
CA LYS A 838 -22.50 -46.27 22.05
C LYS A 838 -21.95 -45.97 20.65
N SER A 839 -21.15 -46.88 20.11
CA SER A 839 -20.78 -46.86 18.70
C SER A 839 -21.85 -47.56 17.85
N ARG A 840 -22.71 -46.77 17.19
CA ARG A 840 -23.08 -46.91 15.77
C ARG A 840 -24.16 -45.91 15.39
N PRO A 841 -23.85 -44.87 14.60
CA PRO A 841 -24.73 -44.47 13.52
C PRO A 841 -24.56 -45.51 12.40
N SER A 842 -25.49 -46.46 12.31
CA SER A 842 -25.69 -47.21 11.09
C SER A 842 -26.20 -46.24 10.02
N GLY A 843 -25.40 -45.96 8.99
CA GLY A 843 -25.84 -45.19 7.83
C GLY A 843 -24.70 -44.95 6.85
N ASP A 844 -24.73 -45.68 5.74
CA ASP A 844 -23.91 -45.49 4.55
C ASP A 844 -23.72 -44.00 4.21
N GLY A 845 -22.46 -43.58 4.02
CA GLY A 845 -22.14 -42.27 3.44
C GLY A 845 -20.82 -41.61 3.84
N ALA A 846 -19.94 -42.25 4.62
CA ALA A 846 -18.66 -41.64 5.05
C ALA A 846 -17.46 -42.43 4.50
N THR A 847 -17.14 -42.25 3.22
CA THR A 847 -15.89 -42.77 2.63
C THR A 847 -14.85 -41.70 2.32
N ASP A 848 -15.17 -40.41 2.47
CA ASP A 848 -14.26 -39.32 2.13
C ASP A 848 -14.08 -38.36 3.31
N ARG A 849 -13.45 -38.83 4.39
CA ARG A 849 -12.91 -37.95 5.44
C ARG A 849 -11.41 -38.20 5.47
N ILE A 850 -10.62 -37.18 5.13
CA ILE A 850 -9.17 -37.20 5.35
C ILE A 850 -8.95 -36.81 6.80
N PRO A 851 -8.45 -37.71 7.66
CA PRO A 851 -8.11 -37.38 9.02
C PRO A 851 -6.61 -37.13 9.15
N CYS A 852 -6.22 -36.13 9.94
CA CYS A 852 -4.83 -35.85 10.25
C CYS A 852 -4.52 -36.41 11.64
N ASP A 853 -3.68 -37.45 11.77
CA ASP A 853 -3.28 -38.01 13.08
C ASP A 853 -2.77 -36.92 14.04
N ILE A 854 -2.07 -35.93 13.49
CA ILE A 854 -1.56 -34.74 14.20
C ILE A 854 -2.68 -33.96 14.90
N SER A 855 -3.89 -33.88 14.30
CA SER A 855 -5.06 -33.22 14.90
C SER A 855 -5.46 -33.89 16.22
N SER A 856 -5.55 -35.21 16.21
CA SER A 856 -5.91 -35.99 17.40
C SER A 856 -4.82 -35.96 18.48
N GLU A 857 -3.54 -35.94 18.08
CA GLU A 857 -2.41 -35.80 18.99
C GLU A 857 -2.39 -34.42 19.66
N CYS A 858 -2.57 -33.34 18.90
CA CYS A 858 -2.75 -31.98 19.41
C CYS A 858 -3.78 -31.93 20.53
N MET A 859 -4.92 -32.59 20.34
CA MET A 859 -6.01 -32.60 21.31
C MET A 859 -5.67 -33.38 22.58
N LEU A 860 -5.06 -34.55 22.46
CA LEU A 860 -4.65 -35.34 23.62
C LEU A 860 -3.57 -34.62 24.44
N ILE A 861 -2.57 -34.03 23.77
CA ILE A 861 -1.48 -33.29 24.42
C ILE A 861 -2.02 -32.00 25.06
N SER A 862 -2.93 -31.30 24.39
CA SER A 862 -3.64 -30.14 24.93
C SER A 862 -4.31 -30.47 26.26
N VAL A 863 -5.08 -31.57 26.30
CA VAL A 863 -5.79 -32.02 27.50
C VAL A 863 -4.84 -32.46 28.60
N ALA A 864 -3.84 -33.27 28.28
CA ALA A 864 -2.83 -33.70 29.25
C ALA A 864 -2.14 -32.49 29.90
N THR A 865 -1.77 -31.51 29.08
CA THR A 865 -1.15 -30.26 29.53
C THR A 865 -2.08 -29.45 30.44
N ALA A 866 -3.35 -29.31 30.06
CA ALA A 866 -4.36 -28.60 30.85
C ALA A 866 -4.57 -29.25 32.23
N VAL A 867 -4.61 -30.58 32.28
CA VAL A 867 -4.76 -31.35 33.53
C VAL A 867 -3.54 -31.17 34.44
N ASP A 868 -2.34 -31.20 33.89
CA ASP A 868 -1.11 -31.02 34.67
C ASP A 868 -0.96 -29.56 35.15
N TYR A 869 -1.37 -28.58 34.34
CA TYR A 869 -1.48 -27.19 34.76
C TYR A 869 -2.47 -27.02 35.91
N ALA A 870 -3.68 -27.56 35.79
CA ALA A 870 -4.69 -27.52 36.85
C ALA A 870 -4.17 -28.13 38.16
N SER A 871 -3.51 -29.29 38.07
CA SER A 871 -2.94 -29.99 39.22
C SER A 871 -1.92 -29.11 39.97
N SER A 872 -1.07 -28.39 39.23
CA SER A 872 -0.06 -27.48 39.81
C SER A 872 -0.64 -26.25 40.50
N LYS A 873 -1.81 -25.76 40.08
CA LYS A 873 -2.48 -24.59 40.69
C LYS A 873 -3.35 -24.96 41.89
N THR A 874 -3.79 -26.22 41.98
CA THR A 874 -4.68 -26.71 43.04
C THR A 874 -3.97 -27.12 44.34
N SER A 875 -2.64 -27.15 44.38
CA SER A 875 -1.89 -27.44 45.63
C SER A 875 -2.03 -26.33 46.69
N ASP A 876 -2.39 -25.12 46.28
CA ASP A 876 -2.27 -23.92 47.12
C ASP A 876 -3.62 -23.33 47.57
N SER A 877 -4.76 -23.80 47.04
CA SER A 877 -6.09 -23.29 47.39
C SER A 877 -7.20 -24.35 47.35
N SER A 878 -8.19 -24.24 48.25
CA SER A 878 -9.35 -25.14 48.31
C SER A 878 -10.41 -24.87 47.23
N ASN A 879 -10.24 -23.81 46.43
CA ASN A 879 -11.11 -23.45 45.31
C ASN A 879 -10.27 -23.32 44.04
N VAL A 880 -10.62 -24.11 43.03
CA VAL A 880 -10.02 -24.05 41.69
C VAL A 880 -10.37 -22.70 41.04
N ASP A 881 -9.39 -22.05 40.43
CA ASP A 881 -9.62 -20.83 39.66
C ASP A 881 -10.65 -21.07 38.54
N VAL A 882 -11.51 -20.08 38.29
CA VAL A 882 -12.60 -20.18 37.29
C VAL A 882 -12.04 -20.41 35.88
N GLY A 883 -10.87 -19.82 35.57
CA GLY A 883 -10.18 -20.03 34.30
C GLY A 883 -9.73 -21.49 34.11
N VAL A 884 -9.17 -22.08 35.17
CA VAL A 884 -8.76 -23.50 35.18
C VAL A 884 -9.97 -24.43 35.04
N GLN A 885 -11.08 -24.15 35.73
CA GLN A 885 -12.31 -24.93 35.58
C GLN A 885 -12.86 -24.88 34.15
N LEU A 886 -12.91 -23.70 33.54
CA LEU A 886 -13.33 -23.54 32.14
C LEU A 886 -12.42 -24.30 31.16
N LEU A 887 -11.10 -24.26 31.37
CA LEU A 887 -10.14 -25.01 30.55
C LEU A 887 -10.35 -26.52 30.66
N LEU A 888 -10.62 -27.04 31.86
CA LEU A 888 -10.90 -28.46 32.08
C LEU A 888 -12.27 -28.87 31.51
N CYS A 889 -13.28 -28.03 31.59
CA CYS A 889 -14.57 -28.26 30.92
C CYS A 889 -14.40 -28.34 29.40
N ARG A 890 -13.62 -27.43 28.79
CA ARG A 890 -13.27 -27.50 27.36
C ARG A 890 -12.50 -28.77 27.04
N SER A 891 -11.59 -29.18 27.91
CA SER A 891 -10.80 -30.41 27.77
C SER A 891 -11.66 -31.68 27.71
N LEU A 892 -12.77 -31.74 28.44
CA LEU A 892 -13.72 -32.87 28.34
C LEU A 892 -14.34 -32.98 26.95
N TYR A 893 -14.66 -31.84 26.33
CA TYR A 893 -15.13 -31.81 24.95
C TYR A 893 -14.01 -32.22 23.99
N ARG A 894 -12.78 -31.74 24.23
CA ARG A 894 -11.62 -32.10 23.42
C ARG A 894 -11.42 -33.62 23.38
N LEU A 895 -11.53 -34.29 24.53
CA LEU A 895 -11.43 -35.75 24.63
C LEU A 895 -12.53 -36.50 23.87
N ALA A 896 -13.78 -36.01 23.94
CA ALA A 896 -14.88 -36.63 23.21
C ALA A 896 -14.62 -36.62 21.69
N CYS A 897 -14.06 -35.53 21.18
CA CYS A 897 -13.78 -35.38 19.75
C CYS A 897 -12.54 -36.14 19.31
N ALA A 898 -11.48 -36.10 20.11
CA ALA A 898 -10.30 -36.93 19.89
C ALA A 898 -10.69 -38.42 19.81
N GLN A 899 -11.63 -38.88 20.65
CA GLN A 899 -12.15 -40.24 20.57
C GLN A 899 -12.84 -40.52 19.24
N GLU A 900 -13.76 -39.65 18.79
CA GLU A 900 -14.47 -39.82 17.51
C GLU A 900 -13.50 -39.83 16.32
N GLU A 901 -12.48 -38.98 16.31
CA GLU A 901 -11.44 -38.96 15.27
C GLU A 901 -10.59 -40.23 15.30
N LEU A 902 -10.09 -40.64 16.46
CA LEU A 902 -9.27 -41.86 16.59
C LEU A 902 -10.06 -43.14 16.25
N GLU A 903 -11.37 -43.18 16.52
CA GLU A 903 -12.23 -44.29 16.11
C GLU A 903 -12.28 -44.42 14.58
N LEU A 904 -12.33 -43.30 13.86
CA LEU A 904 -12.35 -43.22 12.40
C LEU A 904 -10.99 -43.54 11.76
N ASN A 905 -9.88 -43.20 12.43
CA ASN A 905 -8.54 -43.16 11.81
C ASN A 905 -7.69 -44.39 12.12
N CYS A 906 -7.86 -44.98 13.30
CA CYS A 906 -6.96 -46.01 13.78
C CYS A 906 -7.32 -47.37 13.16
N GLU A 907 -6.59 -47.80 12.13
CA GLU A 907 -6.76 -49.13 11.52
C GLU A 907 -6.34 -50.27 12.46
N ASP A 908 -5.34 -50.02 13.33
CA ASP A 908 -4.84 -50.98 14.31
C ASP A 908 -5.75 -51.06 15.55
N THR A 909 -6.35 -52.23 15.75
CA THR A 909 -7.16 -52.52 16.93
C THR A 909 -6.41 -52.37 18.25
N SER A 910 -5.11 -52.67 18.28
CA SER A 910 -4.28 -52.57 19.49
C SER A 910 -4.05 -51.11 19.89
N GLN A 911 -3.66 -50.27 18.93
CA GLN A 911 -3.46 -48.84 19.14
C GLN A 911 -4.79 -48.13 19.50
N ARG A 912 -5.90 -48.53 18.88
CA ARG A 912 -7.24 -48.01 19.23
C ARG A 912 -7.59 -48.33 20.69
N GLU A 913 -7.31 -49.55 21.15
CA GLU A 913 -7.49 -49.91 22.55
C GLU A 913 -6.61 -49.08 23.47
N GLU A 914 -5.33 -48.86 23.15
CA GLU A 914 -4.41 -48.00 23.92
C GLU A 914 -4.86 -46.52 23.98
N ASN A 915 -5.43 -46.00 22.90
CA ASN A 915 -5.97 -44.66 22.87
C ASN A 915 -7.25 -44.52 23.71
N HIS A 916 -8.18 -45.48 23.64
CA HIS A 916 -9.36 -45.50 24.51
C HIS A 916 -8.98 -45.57 25.99
N LYS A 917 -7.93 -46.34 26.31
CA LYS A 917 -7.32 -46.44 27.63
C LYS A 917 -6.80 -45.08 28.12
N LEU A 918 -6.04 -44.37 27.29
CA LEU A 918 -5.52 -43.03 27.61
C LEU A 918 -6.64 -42.00 27.82
N ILE A 919 -7.64 -41.98 26.92
CA ILE A 919 -8.77 -41.05 26.97
C ILE A 919 -9.58 -41.26 28.25
N ALA A 920 -9.87 -42.50 28.65
CA ALA A 920 -10.60 -42.80 29.88
C ALA A 920 -9.89 -42.24 31.13
N LEU A 921 -8.56 -42.39 31.21
CA LEU A 921 -7.77 -41.84 32.32
C LEU A 921 -7.75 -40.30 32.32
N LEU A 922 -7.60 -39.67 31.15
CA LEU A 922 -7.63 -38.21 31.04
C LEU A 922 -9.02 -37.65 31.37
N THR A 923 -10.10 -38.28 30.91
CA THR A 923 -11.47 -37.88 31.23
C THR A 923 -11.72 -37.92 32.73
N LEU A 924 -11.27 -38.98 33.41
CA LEU A 924 -11.40 -39.08 34.85
C LEU A 924 -10.63 -37.95 35.56
N ARG A 925 -9.40 -37.66 35.15
CA ARG A 925 -8.61 -36.55 35.72
C ARG A 925 -9.29 -35.19 35.48
N CYS A 926 -9.84 -34.95 34.28
CA CYS A 926 -10.58 -33.72 33.98
C CYS A 926 -11.83 -33.56 34.84
N LEU A 927 -12.69 -34.59 34.94
CA LEU A 927 -13.92 -34.55 35.74
C LEU A 927 -13.65 -34.24 37.22
N VAL A 928 -12.64 -34.92 37.79
CA VAL A 928 -12.22 -34.66 39.17
C VAL A 928 -11.63 -33.25 39.32
N GLY A 929 -10.90 -32.79 38.30
CA GLY A 929 -10.33 -31.45 38.25
C GLY A 929 -11.37 -30.33 38.16
N VAL A 930 -12.43 -30.48 37.36
CA VAL A 930 -13.55 -29.53 37.23
C VAL A 930 -14.24 -29.35 38.59
N GLY A 931 -14.51 -30.45 39.29
CA GLY A 931 -15.09 -30.43 40.63
C GLY A 931 -16.62 -30.35 40.67
N ASP A 932 -17.31 -30.71 39.58
CA ASP A 932 -18.77 -30.92 39.58
C ASP A 932 -19.10 -32.34 40.10
N ASP A 933 -19.62 -32.42 41.33
CA ASP A 933 -19.92 -33.71 41.97
C ASP A 933 -20.94 -34.53 41.19
N HIS A 934 -21.94 -33.86 40.64
CA HIS A 934 -23.07 -34.53 40.01
C HIS A 934 -22.65 -35.09 38.66
N GLU A 935 -21.98 -34.27 37.84
CA GLU A 935 -21.54 -34.67 36.50
C GLU A 935 -20.48 -35.78 36.56
N CYS A 936 -19.53 -35.69 37.51
CA CYS A 936 -18.51 -36.72 37.68
C CYS A 936 -19.12 -38.04 38.18
N ALA A 937 -19.99 -38.00 39.19
CA ALA A 937 -20.67 -39.19 39.70
C ALA A 937 -21.59 -39.84 38.64
N GLU A 938 -22.34 -39.04 37.87
CA GLU A 938 -23.20 -39.54 36.79
C GLU A 938 -22.38 -40.21 35.68
N THR A 939 -21.26 -39.60 35.27
CA THR A 939 -20.40 -40.16 34.21
C THR A 939 -19.74 -41.47 34.64
N LEU A 940 -19.35 -41.59 35.92
CA LEU A 940 -18.83 -42.82 36.49
C LEU A 940 -19.89 -43.92 36.60
N ASN A 941 -21.13 -43.58 36.95
CA ASN A 941 -22.20 -44.56 37.18
C ASN A 941 -22.96 -44.96 35.91
N GLY A 942 -23.09 -44.06 34.93
CA GLY A 942 -23.94 -44.25 33.73
C GLY A 942 -23.25 -44.05 32.38
N GLY A 943 -21.97 -43.64 32.35
CA GLY A 943 -21.28 -43.18 31.13
C GLY A 943 -20.28 -44.16 30.50
N GLY A 944 -20.26 -45.43 30.92
CA GLY A 944 -19.32 -46.47 30.44
C GLY A 944 -17.84 -46.25 30.78
N LEU A 945 -17.48 -45.12 31.39
CA LEU A 945 -16.13 -44.80 31.86
C LEU A 945 -15.65 -45.78 32.93
N SER A 946 -16.52 -46.16 33.88
CA SER A 946 -16.22 -47.17 34.91
C SER A 946 -15.87 -48.53 34.30
N ASP A 947 -16.60 -48.95 33.27
CA ASP A 947 -16.32 -50.20 32.56
C ASP A 947 -15.00 -50.13 31.77
N ALA A 948 -14.72 -48.98 31.14
CA ALA A 948 -13.44 -48.73 30.46
C ALA A 948 -12.25 -48.81 31.44
N LEU A 949 -12.36 -48.19 32.62
CA LEU A 949 -11.33 -48.23 33.68
C LEU A 949 -11.17 -49.64 34.28
N CYS A 950 -12.26 -50.40 34.44
CA CYS A 950 -12.19 -51.80 34.83
C CYS A 950 -11.52 -52.68 33.75
N GLY A 951 -11.84 -52.45 32.47
CA GLY A 951 -11.23 -53.16 31.34
C GLY A 951 -9.72 -52.89 31.26
N LEU A 952 -9.32 -51.63 31.43
CA LEU A 952 -7.94 -51.17 31.60
C LEU A 952 -7.17 -51.97 32.65
N HIS A 953 -7.73 -52.03 33.85
CA HIS A 953 -7.10 -52.73 34.96
C HIS A 953 -7.02 -54.24 34.74
N THR A 954 -8.06 -54.82 34.13
CA THR A 954 -8.05 -56.23 33.75
C THR A 954 -6.95 -56.53 32.73
N ALA A 955 -6.71 -55.62 31.79
CA ALA A 955 -5.62 -55.72 30.83
C ALA A 955 -4.25 -55.66 31.53
N GLU A 956 -4.02 -54.72 32.47
CA GLU A 956 -2.77 -54.62 33.27
C GLU A 956 -2.46 -55.91 34.04
N ILE A 957 -3.50 -56.54 34.63
CA ILE A 957 -3.37 -57.83 35.33
C ILE A 957 -2.96 -58.92 34.34
N SER A 958 -3.62 -58.97 33.18
CA SER A 958 -3.37 -60.00 32.16
C SER A 958 -1.98 -59.90 31.52
N SER A 959 -1.42 -58.69 31.43
CA SER A 959 -0.09 -58.43 30.87
C SER A 959 1.06 -58.71 31.85
N GLY A 960 0.77 -59.22 33.06
CA GLY A 960 1.78 -59.54 34.07
C GLY A 960 2.45 -58.31 34.72
N GLY A 961 1.83 -57.13 34.59
CA GLY A 961 2.35 -55.88 35.15
C GLY A 961 2.28 -55.90 36.68
N LYS A 962 3.42 -55.73 37.37
CA LYS A 962 3.46 -55.54 38.84
C LYS A 962 3.03 -54.12 39.27
N SER A 963 2.84 -53.20 38.33
CA SER A 963 2.40 -51.83 38.57
C SER A 963 0.90 -51.72 38.32
N PHE A 964 0.09 -51.78 39.37
CA PHE A 964 -1.35 -51.52 39.31
C PHE A 964 -1.62 -50.01 39.14
N LEU A 965 -1.16 -49.43 38.02
CA LEU A 965 -1.10 -47.99 37.81
C LEU A 965 -2.50 -47.39 37.67
N THR A 966 -3.41 -48.03 36.92
CA THR A 966 -4.80 -47.59 36.80
C THR A 966 -5.49 -47.59 38.16
N LEU A 967 -5.34 -48.68 38.93
CA LEU A 967 -5.88 -48.80 40.29
C LEU A 967 -5.33 -47.71 41.23
N LYS A 968 -4.01 -47.47 41.17
CA LYS A 968 -3.33 -46.40 41.92
C LYS A 968 -3.90 -45.03 41.56
N ASN A 969 -4.07 -44.72 40.28
CA ASN A 969 -4.59 -43.44 39.82
C ASN A 969 -6.04 -43.22 40.27
N VAL A 970 -6.91 -44.23 40.15
CA VAL A 970 -8.31 -44.16 40.62
C VAL A 970 -8.35 -43.94 42.13
N TYR A 971 -7.51 -44.63 42.91
CA TYR A 971 -7.42 -44.43 44.35
C TYR A 971 -6.95 -43.02 44.72
N LEU A 972 -5.85 -42.53 44.13
CA LEU A 972 -5.33 -41.19 44.39
C LEU A 972 -6.35 -40.11 44.06
N LEU A 973 -7.05 -40.24 42.92
CA LEU A 973 -8.11 -39.30 42.54
C LEU A 973 -9.31 -39.36 43.51
N SER A 974 -9.59 -40.52 44.11
CA SER A 974 -10.60 -40.63 45.17
C SER A 974 -10.23 -39.87 46.45
N LEU A 975 -8.93 -39.77 46.75
CA LEU A 975 -8.42 -38.96 47.86
C LEU A 975 -8.52 -37.47 47.52
N VAL A 976 -8.10 -37.07 46.33
CA VAL A 976 -8.21 -35.69 45.84
C VAL A 976 -9.68 -35.21 45.84
N ALA A 977 -10.60 -36.03 45.35
CA ALA A 977 -12.03 -35.72 45.38
C ALA A 977 -12.55 -35.57 46.83
N ALA A 978 -12.05 -36.37 47.77
CA ALA A 978 -12.44 -36.29 49.17
C ALA A 978 -11.89 -35.07 49.90
N GLU A 979 -10.67 -34.63 49.56
CA GLU A 979 -10.03 -33.43 50.11
C GLU A 979 -10.79 -32.15 49.72
N ARG A 980 -11.42 -32.14 48.53
CA ARG A 980 -12.33 -31.06 48.09
C ARG A 980 -13.61 -30.97 48.94
N GLY A 981 -13.86 -31.90 49.86
CA GLY A 981 -14.87 -31.76 50.90
C GLY A 981 -16.30 -31.97 50.42
N ARG A 982 -17.21 -31.02 50.71
CA ARG A 982 -18.65 -31.17 50.39
C ARG A 982 -18.97 -31.07 48.90
N SER A 983 -18.06 -30.55 48.07
CA SER A 983 -18.28 -30.31 46.64
C SER A 983 -18.05 -31.53 45.75
N MET A 984 -17.47 -32.62 46.25
CA MET A 984 -17.10 -33.81 45.46
C MET A 984 -17.36 -35.13 46.23
N ARG A 985 -18.37 -35.13 47.10
CA ARG A 985 -18.61 -36.26 48.02
C ARG A 985 -19.11 -37.50 47.28
N GLN A 986 -20.05 -37.35 46.36
CA GLN A 986 -20.63 -38.46 45.60
C GLN A 986 -19.57 -39.08 44.68
N SER A 987 -18.79 -38.25 44.01
CA SER A 987 -17.68 -38.64 43.14
C SER A 987 -16.59 -39.40 43.90
N ALA A 988 -16.20 -38.91 45.09
CA ALA A 988 -15.25 -39.60 45.95
C ALA A 988 -15.77 -40.99 46.39
N ALA A 989 -17.06 -41.12 46.70
CA ALA A 989 -17.67 -42.40 47.03
C ALA A 989 -17.69 -43.35 45.81
N CYS A 990 -18.06 -42.86 44.63
CA CYS A 990 -18.05 -43.63 43.38
C CYS A 990 -16.65 -44.15 43.03
N LEU A 991 -15.61 -43.30 43.16
CA LEU A 991 -14.23 -43.69 42.87
C LEU A 991 -13.66 -44.69 43.87
N ARG A 992 -13.98 -44.55 45.17
CA ARG A 992 -13.59 -45.55 46.18
C ARG A 992 -14.23 -46.90 45.91
N ARG A 993 -15.50 -46.90 45.49
CA ARG A 993 -16.21 -48.12 45.12
C ARG A 993 -15.61 -48.76 43.87
N LEU A 994 -15.32 -47.98 42.84
CA LEU A 994 -14.60 -48.45 41.65
C LEU A 994 -13.24 -49.05 42.02
N CYS A 995 -12.47 -48.37 42.88
CA CYS A 995 -11.21 -48.87 43.41
C CYS A 995 -11.37 -50.21 44.16
N ALA A 996 -12.36 -50.32 45.04
CA ALA A 996 -12.67 -51.56 45.76
C ALA A 996 -13.04 -52.72 44.81
N LYS A 997 -13.85 -52.44 43.79
CA LYS A 997 -14.22 -53.40 42.74
C LYS A 997 -12.99 -53.89 41.97
N MET A 998 -12.09 -52.98 41.58
CA MET A 998 -10.83 -53.30 40.90
C MET A 998 -9.88 -54.12 41.79
N MET A 999 -9.71 -53.75 43.07
CA MET A 999 -8.94 -54.54 44.05
C MET A 999 -9.46 -55.98 44.17
N ALA A 1000 -10.79 -56.14 44.27
CA ALA A 1000 -11.42 -57.46 44.35
C ALA A 1000 -11.22 -58.28 43.06
N GLN A 1001 -11.20 -57.65 41.88
CA GLN A 1001 -10.88 -58.31 40.61
C GLN A 1001 -9.42 -58.80 40.56
N ALA A 1002 -8.48 -57.98 41.03
CA ALA A 1002 -7.06 -58.30 41.10
C ALA A 1002 -6.70 -59.28 42.25
N SER A 1003 -7.67 -59.65 43.09
CA SER A 1003 -7.44 -60.38 44.34
C SER A 1003 -6.44 -59.71 45.29
N LEU A 1004 -6.44 -58.37 45.34
CA LEU A 1004 -5.59 -57.56 46.21
C LEU A 1004 -6.31 -57.19 47.51
N PHE A 1005 -5.75 -57.60 48.65
CA PHE A 1005 -6.31 -57.33 49.98
C PHE A 1005 -5.92 -55.95 50.52
N VAL A 1006 -4.70 -55.50 50.19
CA VAL A 1006 -4.08 -54.28 50.71
C VAL A 1006 -3.37 -53.56 49.57
N LEU A 1007 -3.63 -52.26 49.45
CA LEU A 1007 -2.88 -51.32 48.63
C LEU A 1007 -1.82 -50.62 49.48
N ASP A 1008 -0.55 -50.91 49.19
CA ASP A 1008 0.61 -50.26 49.80
C ASP A 1008 1.31 -49.36 48.78
N PHE A 1009 1.46 -48.08 49.12
CA PHE A 1009 2.06 -47.06 48.25
C PHE A 1009 3.47 -46.64 48.70
N CYS A 1010 4.09 -47.35 49.64
CA CYS A 1010 5.40 -47.04 50.24
C CYS A 1010 5.46 -45.73 51.06
N GLU A 1011 4.51 -44.81 50.87
CA GLU A 1011 4.34 -43.56 51.62
C GLU A 1011 2.90 -43.45 52.15
N GLY A 1012 2.63 -44.03 53.33
CA GLY A 1012 1.32 -43.95 53.99
C GLY A 1012 0.92 -45.21 54.75
N LYS A 1013 -0.25 -45.17 55.40
CA LYS A 1013 -0.85 -46.40 55.95
C LYS A 1013 -1.42 -47.24 54.80
N PRO A 1014 -1.15 -48.56 54.77
CA PRO A 1014 -1.76 -49.44 53.78
C PRO A 1014 -3.29 -49.33 53.85
N GLU A 1015 -3.93 -49.20 52.69
CA GLU A 1015 -5.38 -49.10 52.58
C GLU A 1015 -5.94 -50.48 52.21
N SER A 1016 -6.88 -51.00 53.00
CA SER A 1016 -7.48 -52.32 52.75
C SER A 1016 -8.76 -52.22 51.93
N LEU A 1017 -9.14 -53.32 51.30
CA LEU A 1017 -10.43 -53.41 50.59
C LEU A 1017 -11.61 -53.04 51.52
N ALA A 1018 -11.57 -53.53 52.76
CA ALA A 1018 -12.59 -53.26 53.77
C ALA A 1018 -12.65 -51.79 54.18
N SER A 1019 -11.50 -51.14 54.33
CA SER A 1019 -11.45 -49.73 54.75
C SER A 1019 -12.02 -48.82 53.67
N LEU A 1020 -11.76 -49.11 52.39
CA LEU A 1020 -12.38 -48.42 51.25
C LEU A 1020 -13.90 -48.59 51.22
N GLN A 1021 -14.41 -49.83 51.38
CA GLN A 1021 -15.83 -50.12 51.37
C GLN A 1021 -16.56 -49.50 52.57
N LEU A 1022 -15.96 -49.53 53.76
CA LEU A 1022 -16.49 -48.85 54.95
C LEU A 1022 -16.54 -47.33 54.77
N ARG A 1023 -15.53 -46.72 54.13
CA ARG A 1023 -15.55 -45.29 53.80
C ARG A 1023 -16.60 -44.98 52.75
N ALA A 1024 -16.80 -45.83 51.75
CA ALA A 1024 -17.87 -45.69 50.76
C ALA A 1024 -19.24 -45.69 51.45
N ILE A 1025 -19.52 -46.67 52.32
CA ILE A 1025 -20.75 -46.74 53.12
C ILE A 1025 -20.98 -45.47 53.94
N LYS A 1026 -19.95 -44.98 54.64
CA LYS A 1026 -20.05 -43.77 55.48
C LYS A 1026 -20.22 -42.48 54.67
N SER A 1027 -19.83 -42.48 53.40
CA SER A 1027 -19.96 -41.33 52.50
C SER A 1027 -21.14 -41.41 51.55
N ALA A 1028 -21.90 -42.51 51.58
CA ALA A 1028 -23.06 -42.75 50.73
C ALA A 1028 -24.14 -41.67 50.94
N GLY A 1029 -24.66 -41.16 49.83
CA GLY A 1029 -25.72 -40.16 49.80
C GLY A 1029 -27.12 -40.78 49.84
N SER A 1030 -27.24 -42.05 49.45
CA SER A 1030 -28.48 -42.81 49.40
C SER A 1030 -28.34 -44.15 50.13
N ILE A 1031 -29.48 -44.74 50.49
CA ILE A 1031 -29.54 -46.07 51.12
C ILE A 1031 -29.21 -47.16 50.08
N ASP A 1032 -29.61 -46.97 48.83
CA ASP A 1032 -29.32 -47.87 47.71
C ASP A 1032 -27.81 -48.02 47.48
N GLU A 1033 -27.04 -46.94 47.57
CA GLU A 1033 -25.56 -47.01 47.51
C GLU A 1033 -24.97 -47.90 48.61
N VAL A 1034 -25.49 -47.81 49.84
CA VAL A 1034 -25.02 -48.65 50.95
C VAL A 1034 -25.36 -50.12 50.68
N PHE A 1035 -26.56 -50.40 50.14
CA PHE A 1035 -26.94 -51.75 49.75
C PHE A 1035 -25.99 -52.36 48.73
N GLU A 1036 -25.68 -51.62 47.68
CA GLU A 1036 -24.82 -52.11 46.61
C GLU A 1036 -23.41 -52.44 47.12
N VAL A 1037 -22.85 -51.63 48.02
CA VAL A 1037 -21.54 -51.92 48.64
C VAL A 1037 -21.58 -53.19 49.49
N LEU A 1038 -22.65 -53.41 50.27
CA LEU A 1038 -22.78 -54.65 51.07
C LEU A 1038 -23.04 -55.88 50.18
N GLU A 1039 -23.77 -55.73 49.08
CA GLU A 1039 -23.95 -56.78 48.09
C GLU A 1039 -22.61 -57.17 47.44
N GLU A 1040 -21.75 -56.19 47.12
CA GLU A 1040 -20.39 -56.43 46.63
C GLU A 1040 -19.52 -57.17 47.65
N VAL A 1041 -19.60 -56.82 48.94
CA VAL A 1041 -18.94 -57.56 50.02
C VAL A 1041 -19.43 -59.01 50.06
N SER A 1042 -20.75 -59.24 49.98
CA SER A 1042 -21.33 -60.60 49.94
C SER A 1042 -20.81 -61.40 48.76
N LYS A 1043 -20.80 -60.83 47.56
CA LYS A 1043 -20.28 -61.47 46.34
C LYS A 1043 -18.78 -61.76 46.42
N ALA A 1044 -17.99 -60.87 47.01
CA ALA A 1044 -16.56 -61.07 47.19
C ALA A 1044 -16.28 -62.26 48.12
N ILE A 1045 -17.04 -62.37 49.21
CA ILE A 1045 -17.00 -63.51 50.14
C ILE A 1045 -17.41 -64.82 49.42
N GLU A 1046 -18.48 -64.80 48.63
CA GLU A 1046 -18.97 -65.97 47.87
C GLU A 1046 -17.96 -66.46 46.80
N LYS A 1047 -17.32 -65.53 46.08
CA LYS A 1047 -16.45 -65.84 44.92
C LYS A 1047 -15.18 -66.62 45.29
N LYS A 1048 -14.73 -66.58 46.55
CA LYS A 1048 -13.47 -67.22 47.00
C LYS A 1048 -13.65 -68.28 48.08
N GLY A 1049 -14.88 -68.73 48.33
CA GLY A 1049 -15.23 -69.69 49.39
C GLY A 1049 -14.64 -71.12 49.26
N GLY A 1050 -13.47 -71.28 48.63
CA GLY A 1050 -12.78 -72.55 48.43
C GLY A 1050 -11.34 -72.64 48.97
N ASP A 1051 -10.68 -71.56 49.41
CA ASP A 1051 -9.31 -71.60 49.97
C ASP A 1051 -9.15 -70.65 51.19
N ASP A 1052 -8.32 -71.06 52.16
CA ASP A 1052 -8.18 -70.60 53.56
C ASP A 1052 -7.79 -69.11 53.82
N GLU A 1053 -7.85 -68.21 52.84
CA GLU A 1053 -7.65 -66.76 53.05
C GLU A 1053 -8.85 -65.93 52.55
N ASN A 1054 -9.65 -65.46 53.52
CA ASN A 1054 -10.73 -64.49 53.31
C ASN A 1054 -10.20 -63.16 52.76
N PHE A 1055 -11.00 -62.50 51.93
CA PHE A 1055 -10.77 -61.11 51.48
C PHE A 1055 -10.66 -60.07 52.61
N TYR A 1056 -11.11 -60.44 53.80
CA TYR A 1056 -11.29 -59.58 54.94
C TYR A 1056 -10.71 -60.24 56.18
N THR A 1057 -10.02 -59.45 57.01
CA THR A 1057 -9.67 -59.89 58.36
C THR A 1057 -10.93 -59.96 59.24
N PRO A 1058 -10.92 -60.76 60.33
CA PRO A 1058 -12.07 -60.84 61.23
C PRO A 1058 -12.48 -59.47 61.81
N GLN A 1059 -11.52 -58.58 62.08
CA GLN A 1059 -11.77 -57.22 62.60
C GLN A 1059 -12.45 -56.31 61.56
N GLU A 1060 -12.16 -56.51 60.28
CA GLU A 1060 -12.79 -55.77 59.19
C GLU A 1060 -14.23 -56.26 58.94
N MET A 1061 -14.44 -57.57 59.02
CA MET A 1061 -15.78 -58.17 58.98
C MET A 1061 -16.64 -57.73 60.16
N ASP A 1062 -16.05 -57.60 61.35
CA ASP A 1062 -16.72 -57.04 62.54
C ASP A 1062 -17.26 -55.63 62.25
N ALA A 1063 -16.44 -54.75 61.68
CA ALA A 1063 -16.83 -53.39 61.36
C ALA A 1063 -17.93 -53.33 60.27
N LEU A 1064 -17.81 -54.11 59.19
CA LEU A 1064 -18.83 -54.17 58.12
C LEU A 1064 -20.17 -54.72 58.63
N THR A 1065 -20.12 -55.75 59.47
CA THR A 1065 -21.31 -56.39 60.07
C THR A 1065 -22.05 -55.43 61.01
N VAL A 1066 -21.30 -54.72 61.85
CA VAL A 1066 -21.87 -53.70 62.75
C VAL A 1066 -22.50 -52.57 61.95
N GLU A 1067 -21.87 -52.11 60.88
CA GLU A 1067 -22.41 -51.03 60.04
C GLU A 1067 -23.69 -51.45 59.31
N ALA A 1068 -23.75 -52.67 58.77
CA ALA A 1068 -24.95 -53.25 58.17
C ALA A 1068 -26.11 -53.35 59.20
N HIS A 1069 -25.80 -53.82 60.42
CA HIS A 1069 -26.76 -53.89 61.52
C HIS A 1069 -27.28 -52.50 61.93
N ASN A 1070 -26.39 -51.52 62.07
CA ASN A 1070 -26.76 -50.15 62.43
C ASN A 1070 -27.67 -49.51 61.37
N ASN A 1071 -27.42 -49.76 60.08
CA ASN A 1071 -28.27 -49.29 58.98
C ASN A 1071 -29.65 -49.96 59.01
N SER A 1072 -29.73 -51.27 59.27
CA SER A 1072 -30.99 -51.98 59.49
C SER A 1072 -31.80 -51.36 60.64
N VAL A 1073 -31.18 -51.13 61.81
CA VAL A 1073 -31.86 -50.55 62.97
C VAL A 1073 -32.32 -49.12 62.69
N ARG A 1074 -31.51 -48.33 61.96
CA ARG A 1074 -31.88 -46.97 61.57
C ARG A 1074 -33.11 -46.95 60.68
N LEU A 1075 -33.20 -47.84 59.68
CA LEU A 1075 -34.33 -47.91 58.75
C LEU A 1075 -35.60 -48.46 59.41
N ASP A 1076 -35.48 -49.42 60.33
CA ASP A 1076 -36.61 -49.88 61.17
C ASP A 1076 -37.22 -48.71 61.95
N ARG A 1077 -36.39 -47.83 62.53
CA ARG A 1077 -36.85 -46.63 63.25
C ARG A 1077 -37.52 -45.60 62.34
N LEU A 1078 -37.07 -45.49 61.09
CA LEU A 1078 -37.69 -44.64 60.07
C LEU A 1078 -38.94 -45.27 59.44
N GLY A 1079 -39.28 -46.50 59.82
CA GLY A 1079 -40.43 -47.24 59.30
C GLY A 1079 -40.24 -47.77 57.88
N ASN A 1080 -39.00 -47.85 57.36
CA ASN A 1080 -38.73 -48.44 56.05
C ASN A 1080 -38.36 -49.93 56.20
N TYR A 1081 -39.36 -50.74 56.55
CA TYR A 1081 -39.13 -52.12 56.99
C TYR A 1081 -38.57 -53.04 55.90
N ASN A 1082 -38.98 -52.87 54.64
CA ASN A 1082 -38.52 -53.71 53.53
C ASN A 1082 -37.01 -53.57 53.28
N GLU A 1083 -36.50 -52.35 53.36
CA GLU A 1083 -35.06 -52.11 53.25
C GLU A 1083 -34.34 -52.54 54.54
N ALA A 1084 -34.92 -52.27 55.71
CA ALA A 1084 -34.35 -52.71 56.98
C ALA A 1084 -34.14 -54.25 57.04
N VAL A 1085 -35.08 -55.04 56.52
CA VAL A 1085 -34.93 -56.51 56.41
C VAL A 1085 -33.68 -56.87 55.60
N LYS A 1086 -33.51 -56.31 54.41
CA LYS A 1086 -32.36 -56.60 53.53
C LYS A 1086 -31.01 -56.28 54.18
N PHE A 1087 -30.88 -55.15 54.90
CA PHE A 1087 -29.65 -54.83 55.63
C PHE A 1087 -29.38 -55.82 56.76
N SER A 1088 -30.43 -56.27 57.43
CA SER A 1088 -30.36 -57.26 58.49
C SER A 1088 -29.97 -58.66 57.96
N GLU A 1089 -30.36 -59.01 56.74
CA GLU A 1089 -29.90 -60.21 56.02
C GLU A 1089 -28.39 -60.18 55.76
N TYR A 1090 -27.86 -59.06 55.25
CA TYR A 1090 -26.41 -58.90 55.07
C TYR A 1090 -25.66 -59.00 56.39
N ALA A 1091 -26.09 -58.26 57.42
CA ALA A 1091 -25.48 -58.30 58.73
C ALA A 1091 -25.44 -59.74 59.28
N ARG A 1092 -26.55 -60.47 59.18
CA ARG A 1092 -26.65 -61.87 59.59
C ARG A 1092 -25.74 -62.79 58.77
N GLY A 1093 -25.67 -62.60 57.45
CA GLY A 1093 -24.80 -63.37 56.56
C GLY A 1093 -23.32 -63.19 56.85
N PHE A 1094 -22.92 -62.01 57.31
CA PHE A 1094 -21.52 -61.69 57.61
C PHE A 1094 -21.03 -62.20 58.97
N VAL A 1095 -21.92 -62.45 59.95
CA VAL A 1095 -21.56 -62.88 61.32
C VAL A 1095 -20.64 -64.11 61.33
N GLN A 1096 -20.77 -65.03 60.37
CA GLN A 1096 -19.96 -66.25 60.34
C GLN A 1096 -18.47 -66.00 60.00
N TYR A 1097 -18.14 -64.81 59.51
CA TYR A 1097 -16.77 -64.41 59.17
C TYR A 1097 -16.15 -63.42 60.18
N CYS A 1098 -16.90 -63.07 61.23
CA CYS A 1098 -16.51 -62.14 62.29
C CYS A 1098 -15.54 -62.74 63.32
N GLY A 1099 -14.90 -61.87 64.11
CA GLY A 1099 -14.09 -62.26 65.27
C GLY A 1099 -14.93 -62.87 66.40
N LYS A 1100 -14.28 -63.64 67.30
CA LYS A 1100 -14.94 -64.33 68.42
C LYS A 1100 -15.76 -63.41 69.34
N GLU A 1101 -15.41 -62.12 69.42
CA GLU A 1101 -16.06 -61.12 70.28
C GLU A 1101 -17.40 -60.62 69.70
N VAL A 1102 -17.49 -60.38 68.39
CA VAL A 1102 -18.76 -59.99 67.75
C VAL A 1102 -19.72 -61.18 67.69
N ILE A 1103 -19.20 -62.39 67.44
CA ILE A 1103 -19.97 -63.63 67.45
C ILE A 1103 -20.64 -63.89 68.83
N THR A 1104 -19.98 -63.52 69.93
CA THR A 1104 -20.53 -63.73 71.28
C THR A 1104 -21.41 -62.57 71.75
N CYS A 1105 -21.09 -61.32 71.42
CA CYS A 1105 -21.80 -60.14 71.95
C CYS A 1105 -22.91 -59.59 71.04
N HIS A 1106 -22.75 -59.66 69.71
CA HIS A 1106 -23.65 -58.98 68.75
C HIS A 1106 -24.54 -59.94 67.95
N LYS A 1107 -24.17 -61.22 67.81
CA LYS A 1107 -24.95 -62.23 67.07
C LYS A 1107 -26.41 -62.31 67.53
N THR A 1108 -26.65 -62.44 68.83
CA THR A 1108 -28.00 -62.50 69.40
C THR A 1108 -28.78 -61.20 69.16
N ALA A 1109 -28.12 -60.04 69.19
CA ALA A 1109 -28.75 -58.74 68.92
C ALA A 1109 -29.11 -58.58 67.44
N ILE A 1110 -28.25 -59.03 66.51
CA ILE A 1110 -28.51 -59.04 65.07
C ILE A 1110 -29.67 -60.01 64.74
N GLU A 1111 -29.66 -61.23 65.30
CA GLU A 1111 -30.74 -62.21 65.11
C GLU A 1111 -32.09 -61.72 65.66
N ASN A 1112 -32.09 -61.09 66.83
CA ASN A 1112 -33.30 -60.48 67.40
C ASN A 1112 -33.80 -59.29 66.58
N CYS A 1113 -32.89 -58.45 66.08
CA CYS A 1113 -33.23 -57.33 65.19
C CYS A 1113 -33.82 -57.84 63.86
N PHE A 1114 -33.20 -58.84 63.23
CA PHE A 1114 -33.72 -59.47 62.02
C PHE A 1114 -35.14 -59.97 62.21
N LYS A 1115 -35.39 -60.72 63.30
CA LYS A 1115 -36.73 -61.22 63.63
C LYS A 1115 -37.73 -60.08 63.85
N ALA A 1116 -37.37 -59.08 64.65
CA ALA A 1116 -38.25 -57.95 64.96
C ALA A 1116 -38.60 -57.10 63.73
N VAL A 1117 -37.64 -56.86 62.83
CA VAL A 1117 -37.85 -56.09 61.60
C VAL A 1117 -38.67 -56.88 60.58
N THR A 1118 -38.42 -58.19 60.46
CA THR A 1118 -39.18 -59.08 59.57
C THR A 1118 -40.63 -59.24 60.02
N ASP A 1119 -40.86 -59.41 61.33
CA ASP A 1119 -42.21 -59.50 61.90
C ASP A 1119 -43.01 -58.21 61.62
N LYS A 1120 -42.40 -57.03 61.80
CA LYS A 1120 -43.02 -55.73 61.45
C LYS A 1120 -43.24 -55.53 59.95
N ALA A 1121 -42.32 -55.98 59.09
CA ALA A 1121 -42.49 -55.93 57.64
C ALA A 1121 -43.68 -56.80 57.19
N ASN A 1122 -43.79 -58.01 57.75
CA ASN A 1122 -44.88 -58.94 57.48
C ASN A 1122 -46.23 -58.43 58.02
N GLU A 1123 -46.25 -57.82 59.21
CA GLU A 1123 -47.42 -57.13 59.74
C GLU A 1123 -47.87 -56.02 58.79
N ARG A 1124 -46.98 -55.17 58.27
CA ARG A 1124 -47.36 -54.09 57.35
C ARG A 1124 -47.78 -54.59 55.95
N ALA A 1125 -47.16 -55.65 55.44
CA ALA A 1125 -47.58 -56.32 54.21
C ALA A 1125 -48.99 -56.90 54.32
N SER A 1126 -49.39 -57.35 55.51
CA SER A 1126 -50.76 -57.81 55.78
C SER A 1126 -51.83 -56.70 55.79
N TRP A 1127 -51.45 -55.41 55.81
CA TRP A 1127 -52.37 -54.27 55.74
C TRP A 1127 -52.59 -53.74 54.30
N VAL A 1128 -51.82 -54.20 53.30
CA VAL A 1128 -51.90 -53.73 51.89
C VAL A 1128 -52.82 -54.60 51.03
N VAL A 1129 -53.48 -55.62 51.59
CA VAL A 1129 -54.50 -56.40 50.89
C VAL A 1129 -55.82 -56.30 51.66
N VAL A 1130 -56.68 -55.37 51.24
CA VAL A 1130 -58.16 -55.39 51.12
C VAL A 1130 -58.55 -53.98 50.61
N PRO A 1131 -59.42 -53.85 49.57
CA PRO A 1131 -59.48 -52.71 48.64
C PRO A 1131 -59.95 -51.36 49.22
#